data_AF-A0A081RTH7-F1
#
_entry.id   AF-A0A081RTH7-F1
#
_cell.length_a   1.000
_cell.length_b   1.000
_cell.length_c   1.000
_cell.angle_alpha   90.00
_cell.angle_beta   90.00
_cell.angle_gamma   90.00
#
_symmetry.space_group_name_H-M   'P 1'
#
loop_
_entity.id
_entity.type
_entity.pdbx_description
1 polymer ?
#
loop_
_entity_poly.entity_id
_entity_poly.type
_entity_poly.pdbx_seq_one_letter_code
_entity_poly.pdbx_strand_id
1 'polypeptide(L)'
;MSESRSFAGKWQFAATSGQLITVQTDGTLSLSAKQSGAINQMINAYGISSFWLQAGNGQYLAASGNTPQANQSRNGAVAEIRLEKMGSGFRLCRISSSGNSYLVAQQSGLVWQAVSDNPPQTAQFTRTIVTKDLEFLKDWGAMGSDLRLAYLAEENLNNMVMMAVDLSNADLRGSTLLDADLTNVKADGCNFSGCDLSKTDLTNIHGKNTLFEKCIVGGNTNMPDAELPNAIFRGCENSGGQPIFNRLKAPGADFSGALLSSVIMENADLSQANLVNVDLSDASLASCNFTKAIMTLVNLQNTTLQATNFSQATLAGTDFTGANINNVNFSGANLTNARLSLTTGYNRLNLSDSTLLATVLTGMNLVDATITAKTDFTQAQMDGVNLSRQKLDQVIFLMASMKKANLDSTSLNGAVLVGANLAGATILGNVSLVGANLSNASLENVNLTGAQFGALSTVACLDDADAQSLDNQQLPEQLRNLLYQGNVLINGQAEVLVRQPGQDWLVEHDGKPLFIHRQNGQLDVIQDNGGDAAILANTFMPNAILTGANLYAVDMSGAHWYGSNAKADNANLEQVNLSNANLATMNFTQARLYGANLSYANLVGTNFSKAMLEPTQGLKPASLAFASIQGTIFTEAKLTGANLTNGAVTLSFEEAGKKLTGVPLFSAALTLASSLDSGVISKELRQVFTDNGYSLLSGAKIIDKQNDQYWVISNQPPDTDLSYRGYCKFTVIRISEIGNNHLQICGGSPLRVIRTAADNTLQPINIAFGVTIDITQAMNDATTCPSGLRYQLLNSGISYQSLMTPGLPPHPPKCIPSPTEWC
;
A
#
# COMPACT_ATOMS: atom_id res chain seq x y z
N MET A 1 -10.17 64.08 23.73
CA MET A 1 -11.06 63.16 22.99
C MET A 1 -10.26 62.66 21.81
N SER A 2 -9.90 61.37 21.81
CA SER A 2 -9.24 60.75 20.68
C SER A 2 -10.21 60.74 19.50
N GLU A 3 -10.08 61.68 18.56
CA GLU A 3 -10.88 61.62 17.33
C GLU A 3 -10.64 60.24 16.69
N SER A 4 -11.72 59.49 16.49
CA SER A 4 -11.67 58.24 15.75
C SER A 4 -11.17 58.56 14.34
N ARG A 5 -10.17 57.80 13.86
CA ARG A 5 -9.62 57.97 12.50
C ARG A 5 -10.53 57.34 11.45
N SER A 6 -11.82 57.68 11.47
CA SER A 6 -12.80 57.20 10.50
C SER A 6 -12.46 57.71 9.10
N PHE A 7 -12.84 56.96 8.07
CA PHE A 7 -12.55 57.32 6.69
C PHE A 7 -13.38 58.54 6.24
N ALA A 8 -12.69 59.64 5.96
CA ALA A 8 -13.27 60.94 5.58
C ALA A 8 -13.39 61.11 4.05
N GLY A 9 -12.94 60.12 3.29
CA GLY A 9 -12.99 60.09 1.84
C GLY A 9 -11.62 59.99 1.18
N LYS A 10 -11.65 59.78 -0.13
CA LYS A 10 -10.46 59.76 -1.00
C LYS A 10 -10.44 61.01 -1.84
N TRP A 11 -9.34 61.75 -1.83
CA TRP A 11 -9.24 63.07 -2.44
C TRP A 11 -8.03 63.19 -3.36
N GLN A 12 -8.09 64.15 -4.28
CA GLN A 12 -6.94 64.66 -5.02
C GLN A 12 -6.76 66.14 -4.70
N PHE A 13 -5.52 66.59 -4.59
CA PHE A 13 -5.20 68.00 -4.37
C PHE A 13 -4.42 68.55 -5.56
N ALA A 14 -4.95 69.61 -6.19
CA ALA A 14 -4.29 70.29 -7.30
C ALA A 14 -3.73 71.64 -6.83
N ALA A 15 -2.47 71.93 -7.19
CA ALA A 15 -1.90 73.26 -7.05
C ALA A 15 -2.57 74.24 -8.04
N THR A 16 -2.32 75.54 -7.87
CA THR A 16 -2.80 76.58 -8.81
C THR A 16 -2.30 76.39 -10.24
N SER A 17 -1.19 75.68 -10.44
CA SER A 17 -0.68 75.27 -11.75
C SER A 17 -1.52 74.19 -12.45
N GLY A 18 -2.46 73.55 -11.74
CA GLY A 18 -3.24 72.40 -12.22
C GLY A 18 -2.53 71.04 -12.05
N GLN A 19 -1.28 71.03 -11.59
CA GLN A 19 -0.58 69.79 -11.24
C GLN A 19 -1.11 69.21 -9.92
N LEU A 20 -1.19 67.88 -9.83
CA LEU A 20 -1.64 67.16 -8.64
C LEU A 20 -0.48 66.85 -7.71
N ILE A 21 -0.76 66.80 -6.40
CA ILE A 21 0.13 66.20 -5.41
C ILE A 21 0.28 64.72 -5.75
N THR A 22 1.53 64.28 -5.87
CA THR A 22 1.90 62.90 -6.22
C THR A 22 2.94 62.39 -5.23
N VAL A 23 2.76 61.18 -4.71
CA VAL A 23 3.78 60.51 -3.89
C VAL A 23 4.79 59.77 -4.77
N GLN A 24 6.07 60.01 -4.52
CA GLN A 24 7.19 59.35 -5.17
C GLN A 24 7.52 58.01 -4.50
N THR A 25 8.36 57.20 -5.14
CA THR A 25 8.76 55.88 -4.63
C THR A 25 9.50 55.94 -3.29
N ASP A 26 10.22 57.03 -3.01
CA ASP A 26 10.89 57.30 -1.74
C ASP A 26 9.94 57.86 -0.65
N GLY A 27 8.64 58.00 -0.98
CA GLY A 27 7.63 58.60 -0.11
C GLY A 27 7.56 60.12 -0.16
N THR A 28 8.46 60.80 -0.86
CA THR A 28 8.43 62.26 -1.00
C THR A 28 7.21 62.70 -1.80
N LEU A 29 6.53 63.77 -1.36
CA LEU A 29 5.47 64.38 -2.14
C LEU A 29 6.06 65.38 -3.15
N SER A 30 5.60 65.31 -4.39
CA SER A 30 5.92 66.26 -5.46
C SER A 30 4.66 66.68 -6.21
N LEU A 31 4.83 67.51 -7.26
CA LEU A 31 3.76 67.84 -8.20
C LEU A 31 3.96 67.10 -9.52
N SER A 32 2.89 66.58 -10.11
CA SER A 32 2.91 66.07 -11.49
C SER A 32 1.60 66.32 -12.23
N ALA A 33 1.62 66.18 -13.56
CA ALA A 33 0.41 66.30 -14.37
C ALA A 33 -0.61 65.21 -13.99
N LYS A 34 -1.90 65.54 -14.06
CA LYS A 34 -2.99 64.59 -13.77
C LYS A 34 -2.88 63.34 -14.65
N GLN A 35 -2.91 62.18 -14.04
CA GLN A 35 -2.92 60.87 -14.69
C GLN A 35 -4.19 60.13 -14.27
N SER A 36 -4.97 59.65 -15.23
CA SER A 36 -6.22 58.94 -14.94
C SER A 36 -5.95 57.65 -14.16
N GLY A 37 -6.65 57.44 -13.04
CA GLY A 37 -6.54 56.23 -12.22
C GLY A 37 -5.23 56.08 -11.42
N ALA A 38 -4.32 57.06 -11.49
CA ALA A 38 -3.01 57.00 -10.84
C ALA A 38 -3.12 57.05 -9.31
N ILE A 39 -2.86 55.91 -8.65
CA ILE A 39 -3.02 55.75 -7.21
C ILE A 39 -2.12 56.71 -6.41
N ASN A 40 -0.93 57.01 -6.91
CA ASN A 40 0.02 57.93 -6.29
C ASN A 40 -0.47 59.40 -6.27
N GLN A 41 -1.54 59.72 -7.00
CA GLN A 41 -2.23 61.02 -6.99
C GLN A 41 -3.50 61.04 -6.12
N MET A 42 -3.76 59.95 -5.41
CA MET A 42 -4.93 59.79 -4.55
C MET A 42 -4.48 59.77 -3.09
N ILE A 43 -5.24 60.45 -2.24
CA ILE A 43 -4.98 60.58 -0.82
C ILE A 43 -6.21 60.14 -0.05
N ASN A 44 -6.09 59.09 0.75
CA ASN A 44 -7.11 58.73 1.73
C ASN A 44 -7.00 59.67 2.92
N ALA A 45 -8.11 60.28 3.31
CA ALA A 45 -8.19 61.15 4.46
C ALA A 45 -8.98 60.48 5.57
N TYR A 46 -8.57 60.72 6.82
CA TYR A 46 -9.22 60.17 8.01
C TYR A 46 -9.39 61.26 9.06
N GLY A 47 -10.53 61.31 9.74
CA GLY A 47 -10.87 62.34 10.74
C GLY A 47 -12.03 63.25 10.31
N ILE A 48 -12.44 64.17 11.18
CA ILE A 48 -13.65 64.99 10.98
C ILE A 48 -13.28 66.47 10.82
N SER A 49 -12.52 67.01 11.77
CA SER A 49 -12.18 68.44 11.83
C SER A 49 -10.74 68.70 11.38
N SER A 50 -9.83 67.80 11.76
CA SER A 50 -8.48 67.65 11.22
C SER A 50 -8.36 66.26 10.59
N PHE A 51 -7.34 66.09 9.75
CA PHE A 51 -7.20 64.91 8.92
C PHE A 51 -5.80 64.30 9.01
N TRP A 52 -5.73 62.99 9.09
CA TRP A 52 -4.54 62.22 8.79
C TRP A 52 -4.60 61.79 7.31
N LEU A 53 -3.57 62.13 6.56
CA LEU A 53 -3.53 61.89 5.11
C LEU A 53 -2.60 60.71 4.81
N GLN A 54 -3.15 59.69 4.15
CA GLN A 54 -2.44 58.52 3.63
C GLN A 54 -2.29 58.67 2.11
N ALA A 55 -1.05 58.68 1.63
CA ALA A 55 -0.76 58.81 0.21
C ALA A 55 -0.90 57.47 -0.52
N GLY A 56 -0.84 57.50 -1.85
CA GLY A 56 -0.97 56.32 -2.72
C GLY A 56 0.12 55.25 -2.59
N ASN A 57 1.11 55.42 -1.70
CA ASN A 57 2.07 54.39 -1.31
C ASN A 57 1.64 53.65 -0.02
N GLY A 58 0.44 53.93 0.50
CA GLY A 58 -0.11 53.33 1.72
C GLY A 58 0.40 53.93 3.03
N GLN A 59 1.39 54.82 2.97
CA GLN A 59 1.98 55.48 4.14
C GLN A 59 1.32 56.84 4.41
N TYR A 60 1.45 57.31 5.64
CA TYR A 60 0.89 58.56 6.12
C TYR A 60 1.94 59.67 6.16
N LEU A 61 1.49 60.91 6.02
CA LEU A 61 2.37 62.09 6.07
C LEU A 61 3.06 62.21 7.43
N ALA A 62 4.37 62.51 7.41
CA ALA A 62 5.17 62.65 8.62
C ALA A 62 4.88 63.95 9.39
N ALA A 63 4.81 63.84 10.72
CA ALA A 63 4.56 64.95 11.64
C ALA A 63 5.67 66.01 11.64
N SER A 64 6.90 65.64 11.28
CA SER A 64 8.07 66.51 11.29
C SER A 64 8.84 66.45 9.97
N GLY A 65 9.70 67.45 9.73
CA GLY A 65 10.50 67.58 8.52
C GLY A 65 10.03 68.71 7.61
N ASN A 66 10.97 69.29 6.87
CA ASN A 66 10.73 70.39 5.92
C ASN A 66 10.25 69.86 4.56
N THR A 67 10.68 68.66 4.19
CA THR A 67 10.20 67.97 2.98
C THR A 67 8.94 67.15 3.35
N PRO A 68 7.81 67.37 2.68
CA PRO A 68 6.61 66.56 2.89
C PRO A 68 6.83 65.13 2.39
N GLN A 69 6.76 64.16 3.30
CA GLN A 69 6.94 62.75 2.98
C GLN A 69 5.84 61.89 3.61
N ALA A 70 5.31 60.96 2.82
CA ALA A 70 4.45 59.86 3.25
C ALA A 70 5.32 58.63 3.53
N ASN A 71 5.81 58.51 4.76
CA ASN A 71 6.71 57.44 5.17
C ASN A 71 6.40 56.90 6.58
N GLN A 72 5.25 57.27 7.15
CA GLN A 72 4.83 56.82 8.47
C GLN A 72 3.77 55.73 8.36
N SER A 73 3.86 54.72 9.22
CA SER A 73 2.74 53.81 9.46
C SER A 73 1.58 54.55 10.12
N ARG A 74 0.36 53.99 10.05
CA ARG A 74 -0.83 54.60 10.65
C ARG A 74 -0.62 54.97 12.12
N ASN A 75 0.02 54.12 12.92
CA ASN A 75 0.26 54.38 14.35
C ASN A 75 1.60 55.10 14.64
N GLY A 76 2.30 55.56 13.60
CA GLY A 76 3.56 56.29 13.73
C GLY A 76 3.39 57.77 14.07
N ALA A 77 4.46 58.54 13.85
CA ALA A 77 4.47 59.99 14.05
C ALA A 77 3.78 60.70 12.86
N VAL A 78 2.46 60.54 12.75
CA VAL A 78 1.66 61.04 11.62
C VAL A 78 1.27 62.51 11.81
N ALA A 79 1.38 63.30 10.75
CA ALA A 79 0.92 64.68 10.70
C ALA A 79 -0.61 64.75 10.79
N GLU A 80 -1.09 65.61 11.67
CA GLU A 80 -2.47 66.07 11.72
C GLU A 80 -2.62 67.31 10.83
N ILE A 81 -3.52 67.27 9.86
CA ILE A 81 -3.69 68.30 8.82
C ILE A 81 -5.07 68.94 8.94
N ARG A 82 -5.14 70.24 9.19
CA ARG A 82 -6.37 71.02 9.08
C ARG A 82 -6.50 71.59 7.66
N LEU A 83 -7.70 71.46 7.08
CA LEU A 83 -8.02 72.13 5.81
C LEU A 83 -8.60 73.52 6.10
N GLU A 84 -7.83 74.56 5.84
CA GLU A 84 -8.27 75.94 6.04
C GLU A 84 -8.87 76.49 4.74
N LYS A 85 -10.18 76.77 4.75
CA LYS A 85 -10.91 77.23 3.57
C LYS A 85 -10.43 78.62 3.12
N MET A 86 -10.24 78.78 1.81
CA MET A 86 -9.85 80.04 1.20
C MET A 86 -10.46 80.22 -0.19
N GLY A 87 -11.40 81.16 -0.33
CA GLY A 87 -12.12 81.34 -1.58
C GLY A 87 -12.74 80.03 -2.07
N SER A 88 -12.34 79.58 -3.26
CA SER A 88 -12.77 78.31 -3.87
C SER A 88 -11.88 77.09 -3.54
N GLY A 89 -10.81 77.25 -2.73
CA GLY A 89 -9.85 76.19 -2.40
C GLY A 89 -9.55 76.07 -0.90
N PHE A 90 -8.43 75.42 -0.59
CA PHE A 90 -7.97 75.11 0.77
C PHE A 90 -6.46 75.32 0.92
N ARG A 91 -6.02 75.60 2.15
CA ARG A 91 -4.64 75.42 2.59
C ARG A 91 -4.54 74.16 3.45
N LEU A 92 -3.50 73.35 3.22
CA LEU A 92 -3.20 72.17 4.04
C LEU A 92 -2.26 72.58 5.18
N CYS A 93 -2.82 72.73 6.37
CA CYS A 93 -2.14 73.22 7.57
C CYS A 93 -1.75 72.05 8.46
N ARG A 94 -0.46 71.72 8.54
CA ARG A 94 0.05 70.72 9.50
C ARG A 94 0.05 71.34 10.89
N ILE A 95 -0.73 70.74 11.78
CA ILE A 95 -0.87 71.12 13.18
C ILE A 95 0.34 70.60 13.96
N SER A 96 0.98 71.47 14.74
CA SER A 96 2.13 71.09 15.56
C SER A 96 2.23 71.96 16.82
N SER A 97 2.78 71.39 17.89
CA SER A 97 3.06 72.10 19.14
C SER A 97 4.13 73.19 18.98
N SER A 98 5.00 73.09 17.96
CA SER A 98 6.01 74.09 17.62
C SER A 98 5.52 75.19 16.67
N GLY A 99 4.22 75.18 16.32
CA GLY A 99 3.59 76.11 15.39
C GLY A 99 3.17 75.43 14.08
N ASN A 100 2.02 75.86 13.55
CA ASN A 100 1.44 75.26 12.35
C ASN A 100 2.26 75.60 11.09
N SER A 101 2.45 74.62 10.20
CA SER A 101 3.16 74.81 8.93
C SER A 101 2.26 74.51 7.74
N TYR A 102 2.39 75.27 6.66
CA TYR A 102 1.55 75.11 5.47
C TYR A 102 2.31 74.37 4.37
N LEU A 103 1.61 73.47 3.66
CA LEU A 103 2.14 72.84 2.46
C LEU A 103 2.15 73.87 1.33
N VAL A 104 3.27 74.00 0.62
CA VAL A 104 3.43 75.01 -0.44
C VAL A 104 4.00 74.37 -1.71
N ALA A 105 3.43 74.73 -2.85
CA ALA A 105 3.91 74.35 -4.18
C ALA A 105 5.00 75.33 -4.67
N GLN A 106 6.25 74.88 -4.73
CA GLN A 106 7.37 75.65 -5.31
C GLN A 106 7.72 75.10 -6.71
N GLN A 107 8.38 75.92 -7.53
CA GLN A 107 8.61 75.66 -8.97
C GLN A 107 9.02 74.22 -9.33
N SER A 108 9.84 73.56 -8.50
CA SER A 108 10.34 72.19 -8.73
C SER A 108 9.82 71.12 -7.75
N GLY A 109 8.91 71.42 -6.81
CA GLY A 109 8.46 70.44 -5.80
C GLY A 109 7.60 71.01 -4.67
N LEU A 110 7.30 70.19 -3.66
CA LEU A 110 6.52 70.58 -2.47
C LEU A 110 7.43 70.78 -1.25
N VAL A 111 7.11 71.76 -0.41
CA VAL A 111 7.80 72.01 0.87
C VAL A 111 6.82 72.41 1.97
N TRP A 112 7.19 72.15 3.23
CA TRP A 112 6.51 72.73 4.39
C TRP A 112 7.12 74.10 4.72
N GLN A 113 6.32 75.16 4.69
CA GLN A 113 6.74 76.50 5.11
C GLN A 113 6.29 76.79 6.55
N ALA A 114 7.18 77.40 7.34
CA ALA A 114 6.94 77.78 8.73
C ALA A 114 5.80 78.81 8.88
N VAL A 115 5.28 78.94 10.11
CA VAL A 115 4.16 79.80 10.54
C VAL A 115 4.19 81.18 9.85
N SER A 116 3.11 81.54 9.17
CA SER A 116 2.88 82.88 8.61
C SER A 116 1.40 83.24 8.75
N ASP A 117 1.10 84.45 9.22
CA ASP A 117 -0.27 85.01 9.20
C ASP A 117 -0.74 85.32 7.77
N ASN A 118 0.21 85.37 6.82
CA ASN A 118 -0.03 85.56 5.39
C ASN A 118 0.68 84.49 4.55
N PRO A 119 0.19 83.24 4.52
CA PRO A 119 0.74 82.20 3.66
C PRO A 119 0.63 82.56 2.17
N PRO A 120 1.61 82.22 1.32
CA PRO A 120 1.64 82.62 -0.09
C PRO A 120 0.49 81.97 -0.90
N GLN A 121 0.17 82.53 -2.07
CA GLN A 121 -0.82 81.94 -2.98
C GLN A 121 -0.45 80.51 -3.42
N THR A 122 0.83 80.17 -3.43
CA THR A 122 1.33 78.83 -3.72
C THR A 122 0.99 77.79 -2.63
N ALA A 123 0.42 78.20 -1.49
CA ALA A 123 -0.15 77.32 -0.48
C ALA A 123 -1.63 76.96 -0.74
N GLN A 124 -2.23 77.48 -1.81
CA GLN A 124 -3.62 77.23 -2.18
C GLN A 124 -3.73 75.99 -3.08
N PHE A 125 -4.58 75.05 -2.68
CA PHE A 125 -4.92 73.85 -3.44
C PHE A 125 -6.44 73.78 -3.68
N THR A 126 -6.85 73.17 -4.79
CA THR A 126 -8.23 72.70 -4.97
C THR A 126 -8.30 71.23 -4.58
N ARG A 127 -9.44 70.82 -4.01
CA ARG A 127 -9.69 69.44 -3.60
C ARG A 127 -10.78 68.82 -4.47
N THR A 128 -10.46 67.74 -5.15
CA THR A 128 -11.45 66.88 -5.81
C THR A 128 -11.76 65.69 -4.92
N ILE A 129 -13.04 65.44 -4.65
CA ILE A 129 -13.48 64.24 -3.94
C ILE A 129 -13.61 63.11 -4.97
N VAL A 130 -12.80 62.07 -4.81
CA VAL A 130 -12.84 60.83 -5.60
C VAL A 130 -13.85 59.87 -4.99
N THR A 131 -13.79 59.69 -3.67
CA THR A 131 -14.71 58.84 -2.90
C THR A 131 -15.17 59.59 -1.67
N LYS A 132 -16.46 59.47 -1.36
CA LYS A 132 -17.11 60.12 -0.21
C LYS A 132 -16.67 59.50 1.12
N ASP A 133 -16.98 60.18 2.22
CA ASP A 133 -16.74 59.69 3.57
C ASP A 133 -17.58 58.44 3.89
N LEU A 134 -17.18 57.73 4.94
CA LEU A 134 -17.78 56.44 5.31
C LEU A 134 -19.26 56.54 5.71
N GLU A 135 -19.69 57.63 6.34
CA GLU A 135 -21.09 57.83 6.73
C GLU A 135 -21.98 57.91 5.48
N PHE A 136 -21.57 58.70 4.49
CA PHE A 136 -22.24 58.74 3.19
C PHE A 136 -22.26 57.37 2.50
N LEU A 137 -21.14 56.63 2.52
CA LEU A 137 -21.06 55.32 1.86
C LEU A 137 -21.95 54.27 2.54
N LYS A 138 -22.18 54.37 3.86
CA LYS A 138 -23.09 53.49 4.60
C LYS A 138 -24.56 53.77 4.23
N ASP A 139 -24.93 55.04 4.05
CA ASP A 139 -26.30 55.44 3.71
C ASP A 139 -26.68 55.15 2.25
N TRP A 140 -25.73 55.34 1.32
CA TRP A 140 -26.02 55.36 -0.12
C TRP A 140 -25.30 54.27 -0.93
N GLY A 141 -24.44 53.49 -0.28
CA GLY A 141 -23.56 52.50 -0.93
C GLY A 141 -22.27 53.11 -1.49
N ALA A 142 -21.35 52.22 -1.85
CA ALA A 142 -20.05 52.53 -2.42
C ALA A 142 -19.87 52.03 -3.86
N MET A 143 -20.94 51.63 -4.55
CA MET A 143 -20.86 51.01 -5.89
C MET A 143 -19.85 51.69 -6.84
N GLY A 144 -18.90 50.91 -7.36
CA GLY A 144 -17.87 51.39 -8.30
C GLY A 144 -16.83 52.36 -7.72
N SER A 145 -16.82 52.58 -6.41
CA SER A 145 -15.89 53.52 -5.75
C SER A 145 -14.46 52.97 -5.68
N ASP A 146 -13.50 53.89 -5.63
CA ASP A 146 -12.09 53.59 -5.41
C ASP A 146 -11.78 53.62 -3.91
N LEU A 147 -11.71 52.46 -3.26
CA LEU A 147 -11.37 52.30 -1.85
C LEU A 147 -10.00 51.63 -1.65
N ARG A 148 -9.15 51.62 -2.69
CA ARG A 148 -7.76 51.16 -2.61
C ARG A 148 -7.02 51.78 -1.42
N LEU A 149 -6.27 50.96 -0.68
CA LEU A 149 -5.51 51.32 0.53
C LEU A 149 -6.33 51.83 1.72
N ALA A 150 -7.67 51.86 1.64
CA ALA A 150 -8.51 52.40 2.69
C ALA A 150 -8.40 51.55 3.96
N TYR A 151 -8.29 52.22 5.11
CA TYR A 151 -8.35 51.59 6.42
C TYR A 151 -9.79 51.67 6.95
N LEU A 152 -10.45 50.53 6.97
CA LEU A 152 -11.84 50.31 7.36
C LEU A 152 -11.98 49.23 8.43
N ALA A 153 -10.89 48.94 9.16
CA ALA A 153 -10.85 47.90 10.19
C ALA A 153 -11.78 48.22 11.37
N GLU A 154 -12.40 47.18 11.93
CA GLU A 154 -13.33 47.23 13.07
C GLU A 154 -14.58 48.10 12.81
N GLU A 155 -14.87 48.42 11.55
CA GLU A 155 -16.06 49.18 11.17
C GLU A 155 -17.27 48.26 11.07
N ASN A 156 -18.44 48.79 11.43
CA ASN A 156 -19.71 48.14 11.09
C ASN A 156 -20.08 48.50 9.64
N LEU A 157 -19.96 47.55 8.73
CA LEU A 157 -20.26 47.66 7.30
C LEU A 157 -21.45 46.78 6.88
N ASN A 158 -22.30 46.41 7.84
CA ASN A 158 -23.46 45.56 7.58
C ASN A 158 -24.43 46.23 6.59
N ASN A 159 -25.04 45.43 5.70
CA ASN A 159 -25.97 45.87 4.65
C ASN A 159 -25.39 46.85 3.62
N MET A 160 -24.07 47.06 3.62
CA MET A 160 -23.45 48.03 2.73
C MET A 160 -23.37 47.48 1.30
N VAL A 161 -23.79 48.29 0.32
CA VAL A 161 -23.68 47.94 -1.12
C VAL A 161 -22.33 48.40 -1.65
N MET A 162 -21.40 47.46 -1.84
CA MET A 162 -20.02 47.66 -2.32
C MET A 162 -19.77 47.02 -3.69
N MET A 163 -20.81 46.79 -4.48
CA MET A 163 -20.69 46.18 -5.80
C MET A 163 -19.65 46.90 -6.70
N ALA A 164 -18.75 46.13 -7.31
CA ALA A 164 -17.70 46.59 -8.21
C ALA A 164 -16.72 47.64 -7.62
N VAL A 165 -16.61 47.72 -6.29
CA VAL A 165 -15.62 48.56 -5.61
C VAL A 165 -14.21 48.01 -5.82
N ASP A 166 -13.23 48.90 -5.93
CA ASP A 166 -11.82 48.54 -5.85
C ASP A 166 -11.31 48.68 -4.40
N LEU A 167 -11.19 47.55 -3.71
CA LEU A 167 -10.65 47.40 -2.35
C LEU A 167 -9.17 46.96 -2.35
N SER A 168 -8.44 47.11 -3.45
CA SER A 168 -7.05 46.62 -3.51
C SER A 168 -6.20 47.22 -2.38
N ASN A 169 -5.60 46.36 -1.56
CA ASN A 169 -4.82 46.69 -0.37
C ASN A 169 -5.57 47.46 0.72
N ALA A 170 -6.91 47.41 0.74
CA ALA A 170 -7.70 47.93 1.85
C ALA A 170 -7.58 47.01 3.08
N ASP A 171 -7.73 47.59 4.29
CA ASP A 171 -7.70 46.86 5.56
C ASP A 171 -9.08 46.92 6.22
N LEU A 172 -9.82 45.81 6.17
CA LEU A 172 -11.15 45.62 6.74
C LEU A 172 -11.13 44.71 7.97
N ARG A 173 -9.96 44.38 8.53
CA ARG A 173 -9.86 43.38 9.60
C ARG A 173 -10.82 43.66 10.77
N GLY A 174 -11.46 42.60 11.26
CA GLY A 174 -12.39 42.66 12.39
C GLY A 174 -13.70 43.42 12.13
N SER A 175 -13.95 43.87 10.89
CA SER A 175 -15.20 44.55 10.53
C SER A 175 -16.34 43.56 10.39
N THR A 176 -17.58 44.03 10.59
CA THR A 176 -18.77 43.22 10.33
C THR A 176 -19.31 43.55 8.95
N LEU A 177 -19.64 42.53 8.17
CA LEU A 177 -20.13 42.65 6.79
C LEU A 177 -21.46 41.92 6.59
N LEU A 178 -22.20 41.66 7.68
CA LEU A 178 -23.46 40.94 7.65
C LEU A 178 -24.41 41.56 6.60
N ASP A 179 -24.92 40.72 5.70
CA ASP A 179 -25.83 41.11 4.61
C ASP A 179 -25.25 42.17 3.63
N ALA A 180 -23.92 42.37 3.59
CA ALA A 180 -23.29 43.29 2.64
C ALA A 180 -23.17 42.66 1.22
N ASP A 181 -23.19 43.51 0.19
CA ASP A 181 -23.03 43.12 -1.22
C ASP A 181 -21.64 43.56 -1.71
N LEU A 182 -20.74 42.59 -1.89
CA LEU A 182 -19.38 42.74 -2.43
C LEU A 182 -19.26 42.09 -3.81
N THR A 183 -20.35 41.99 -4.56
CA THR A 183 -20.32 41.38 -5.89
C THR A 183 -19.37 42.14 -6.83
N ASN A 184 -18.58 41.40 -7.61
CA ASN A 184 -17.63 41.96 -8.60
C ASN A 184 -16.51 42.86 -8.01
N VAL A 185 -16.26 42.82 -6.71
CA VAL A 185 -15.23 43.64 -6.04
C VAL A 185 -13.82 43.22 -6.48
N LYS A 186 -12.91 44.22 -6.59
CA LYS A 186 -11.46 43.98 -6.70
C LYS A 186 -10.84 43.98 -5.32
N ALA A 187 -10.12 42.93 -4.95
CA ALA A 187 -9.63 42.72 -3.59
C ALA A 187 -8.15 42.34 -3.52
N ASP A 188 -7.33 42.72 -4.52
CA ASP A 188 -5.90 42.38 -4.53
C ASP A 188 -5.20 42.83 -3.23
N GLY A 189 -4.69 41.88 -2.45
CA GLY A 189 -4.04 42.15 -1.16
C GLY A 189 -4.96 42.75 -0.09
N CYS A 190 -6.29 42.68 -0.25
CA CYS A 190 -7.26 43.16 0.73
C CYS A 190 -7.25 42.28 1.99
N ASN A 191 -7.42 42.90 3.15
CA ASN A 191 -7.42 42.20 4.43
C ASN A 191 -8.82 42.17 5.07
N PHE A 192 -9.50 41.03 4.97
CA PHE A 192 -10.76 40.72 5.64
C PHE A 192 -10.58 39.95 6.95
N SER A 193 -9.35 39.77 7.45
CA SER A 193 -9.10 38.85 8.58
C SER A 193 -9.95 39.18 9.81
N GLY A 194 -10.59 38.17 10.39
CA GLY A 194 -11.48 38.30 11.54
C GLY A 194 -12.84 38.92 11.24
N CYS A 195 -13.21 39.12 9.98
CA CYS A 195 -14.53 39.63 9.62
C CYS A 195 -15.63 38.59 9.86
N ASP A 196 -16.81 39.07 10.23
CA ASP A 196 -18.05 38.29 10.10
C ASP A 196 -18.63 38.51 8.70
N LEU A 197 -18.52 37.48 7.86
CA LEU A 197 -19.01 37.46 6.48
C LEU A 197 -20.37 36.77 6.35
N SER A 198 -21.04 36.47 7.45
CA SER A 198 -22.34 35.78 7.41
C SER A 198 -23.31 36.50 6.46
N LYS A 199 -23.95 35.74 5.56
CA LYS A 199 -24.87 36.24 4.51
C LYS A 199 -24.27 37.27 3.53
N THR A 200 -22.96 37.50 3.55
CA THR A 200 -22.32 38.43 2.62
C THR A 200 -22.32 37.84 1.22
N ASP A 201 -22.64 38.65 0.21
CA ASP A 201 -22.52 38.27 -1.19
C ASP A 201 -21.18 38.71 -1.78
N LEU A 202 -20.28 37.75 -1.98
CA LEU A 202 -18.95 37.89 -2.57
C LEU A 202 -18.91 37.30 -3.98
N THR A 203 -20.05 37.17 -4.66
CA THR A 203 -20.13 36.62 -6.02
C THR A 203 -19.16 37.35 -6.97
N ASN A 204 -18.33 36.58 -7.67
CA ASN A 204 -17.36 37.10 -8.65
C ASN A 204 -16.37 38.13 -8.07
N ILE A 205 -16.06 38.07 -6.77
CA ILE A 205 -14.94 38.83 -6.19
C ILE A 205 -13.61 38.34 -6.80
N HIS A 206 -12.71 39.26 -7.12
CA HIS A 206 -11.40 38.92 -7.68
C HIS A 206 -10.27 39.63 -6.93
N GLY A 207 -9.28 38.87 -6.48
CA GLY A 207 -8.15 39.44 -5.75
C GLY A 207 -7.11 38.40 -5.37
N LYS A 208 -5.88 38.59 -5.83
CA LYS A 208 -4.75 37.73 -5.43
C LYS A 208 -4.29 38.08 -4.02
N ASN A 209 -3.81 37.09 -3.27
CA ASN A 209 -3.26 37.27 -1.93
C ASN A 209 -4.23 37.96 -0.95
N THR A 210 -5.54 37.76 -1.14
CA THR A 210 -6.58 38.28 -0.25
C THR A 210 -6.55 37.53 1.08
N LEU A 211 -6.69 38.23 2.20
CA LEU A 211 -6.61 37.64 3.54
C LEU A 211 -8.01 37.51 4.14
N PHE A 212 -8.43 36.28 4.43
CA PHE A 212 -9.67 35.91 5.12
C PHE A 212 -9.37 35.18 6.43
N GLU A 213 -8.18 35.35 7.02
CA GLU A 213 -7.77 34.59 8.20
C GLU A 213 -8.76 34.77 9.36
N LYS A 214 -9.25 33.66 9.92
CA LYS A 214 -10.21 33.63 11.04
C LYS A 214 -11.52 34.37 10.77
N CYS A 215 -11.96 34.41 9.51
CA CYS A 215 -13.30 34.92 9.21
C CYS A 215 -14.39 33.93 9.64
N ILE A 216 -15.54 34.48 10.01
CA ILE A 216 -16.78 33.70 10.12
C ILE A 216 -17.40 33.68 8.72
N VAL A 217 -17.56 32.48 8.15
CA VAL A 217 -18.14 32.27 6.81
C VAL A 217 -19.47 31.53 6.86
N GLY A 218 -20.09 31.43 8.04
CA GLY A 218 -21.40 30.81 8.22
C GLY A 218 -22.56 31.63 7.65
N GLY A 219 -23.78 31.29 8.05
CA GLY A 219 -25.00 32.03 7.72
C GLY A 219 -25.32 32.17 6.24
N ASN A 220 -24.93 31.22 5.37
CA ASN A 220 -25.12 31.30 3.91
C ASN A 220 -24.28 32.41 3.24
N THR A 221 -23.01 32.58 3.67
CA THR A 221 -22.04 33.36 2.89
C THR A 221 -21.98 32.85 1.45
N ASN A 222 -22.07 33.75 0.47
CA ASN A 222 -22.12 33.41 -0.95
C ASN A 222 -20.83 33.89 -1.61
N MET A 223 -20.00 33.00 -2.14
CA MET A 223 -18.78 33.33 -2.88
C MET A 223 -18.64 32.52 -4.19
N PRO A 224 -19.69 32.37 -5.02
CA PRO A 224 -19.58 31.66 -6.27
C PRO A 224 -18.79 32.48 -7.28
N ASP A 225 -18.10 31.79 -8.19
CA ASP A 225 -17.30 32.40 -9.27
C ASP A 225 -16.16 33.33 -8.80
N ALA A 226 -15.81 33.30 -7.52
CA ALA A 226 -14.72 34.12 -7.01
C ALA A 226 -13.35 33.66 -7.52
N GLU A 227 -12.46 34.61 -7.79
CA GLU A 227 -11.09 34.38 -8.29
C GLU A 227 -10.06 34.88 -7.27
N LEU A 228 -9.58 33.97 -6.43
CA LEU A 228 -8.81 34.25 -5.22
C LEU A 228 -7.50 33.44 -5.16
N PRO A 229 -6.61 33.55 -6.16
CA PRO A 229 -5.35 32.83 -6.15
C PRO A 229 -4.47 33.24 -4.96
N ASN A 230 -3.90 32.24 -4.28
CA ASN A 230 -3.08 32.40 -3.08
C ASN A 230 -3.76 33.15 -1.91
N ALA A 231 -5.09 33.15 -1.84
CA ALA A 231 -5.80 33.72 -0.70
C ALA A 231 -5.59 32.90 0.58
N ILE A 232 -5.75 33.54 1.74
CA ILE A 232 -5.51 32.92 3.06
C ILE A 232 -6.83 32.81 3.82
N PHE A 233 -7.38 31.61 3.94
CA PHE A 233 -8.60 31.25 4.67
C PHE A 233 -8.32 30.49 5.98
N ARG A 234 -7.10 30.62 6.53
CA ARG A 234 -6.67 29.88 7.72
C ARG A 234 -7.62 30.10 8.89
N GLY A 235 -8.06 29.00 9.50
CA GLY A 235 -8.93 29.03 10.68
C GLY A 235 -10.28 29.72 10.47
N CYS A 236 -10.77 29.85 9.22
CA CYS A 236 -12.15 30.29 8.99
C CYS A 236 -13.14 29.31 9.63
N GLU A 237 -14.26 29.82 10.12
CA GLU A 237 -15.26 29.02 10.81
C GLU A 237 -16.64 29.16 10.15
N ASN A 238 -17.27 28.03 9.86
CA ASN A 238 -18.70 27.96 9.59
C ASN A 238 -19.47 27.98 10.92
N SER A 239 -20.02 29.14 11.27
CA SER A 239 -20.87 29.31 12.47
C SER A 239 -22.29 28.71 12.33
N GLY A 240 -22.62 28.12 11.18
CA GLY A 240 -23.90 27.46 10.88
C GLY A 240 -24.41 27.78 9.47
N GLY A 241 -25.36 27.01 8.95
CA GLY A 241 -25.88 27.19 7.58
C GLY A 241 -24.97 26.55 6.51
N GLN A 242 -25.20 26.88 5.24
CA GLN A 242 -24.51 26.28 4.09
C GLN A 242 -23.82 27.38 3.27
N PRO A 243 -22.53 27.67 3.53
CA PRO A 243 -21.76 28.59 2.71
C PRO A 243 -21.66 28.06 1.27
N ILE A 244 -21.77 28.93 0.26
CA ILE A 244 -21.83 28.55 -1.16
C ILE A 244 -20.63 29.09 -1.90
N PHE A 245 -19.64 28.24 -2.18
CA PHE A 245 -18.37 28.55 -2.85
C PHE A 245 -18.27 27.86 -4.23
N ASN A 246 -19.40 27.68 -4.91
CA ASN A 246 -19.45 27.02 -6.23
C ASN A 246 -18.56 27.73 -7.27
N ARG A 247 -17.77 26.97 -8.02
CA ARG A 247 -16.85 27.49 -9.05
C ARG A 247 -15.77 28.46 -8.53
N LEU A 248 -15.48 28.43 -7.23
CA LEU A 248 -14.35 29.16 -6.64
C LEU A 248 -13.03 28.78 -7.35
N LYS A 249 -12.26 29.77 -7.79
CA LYS A 249 -10.90 29.58 -8.32
C LYS A 249 -9.89 30.12 -7.33
N ALA A 250 -9.33 29.25 -6.49
CA ALA A 250 -8.37 29.61 -5.47
C ALA A 250 -7.13 28.69 -5.50
N PRO A 251 -6.42 28.60 -6.65
CA PRO A 251 -5.20 27.80 -6.71
C PRO A 251 -4.14 28.37 -5.76
N GLY A 252 -3.45 27.47 -5.05
CA GLY A 252 -2.42 27.83 -4.06
C GLY A 252 -2.94 28.50 -2.79
N ALA A 253 -4.26 28.60 -2.59
CA ALA A 253 -4.82 29.19 -1.39
C ALA A 253 -4.57 28.33 -0.14
N ASP A 254 -4.57 28.97 1.03
CA ASP A 254 -4.32 28.31 2.31
C ASP A 254 -5.58 28.31 3.19
N PHE A 255 -6.22 27.15 3.28
CA PHE A 255 -7.39 26.88 4.12
C PHE A 255 -7.01 26.22 5.45
N SER A 256 -5.73 26.08 5.79
CA SER A 256 -5.31 25.21 6.91
C SER A 256 -6.01 25.54 8.23
N GLY A 257 -6.51 24.49 8.88
CA GLY A 257 -7.29 24.56 10.12
C GLY A 257 -8.68 25.16 10.02
N ALA A 258 -9.20 25.44 8.81
CA ALA A 258 -10.57 25.94 8.66
C ALA A 258 -11.63 24.87 9.01
N LEU A 259 -12.74 25.31 9.58
CA LEU A 259 -13.89 24.49 9.94
C LEU A 259 -15.04 24.82 8.98
N LEU A 260 -15.10 24.11 7.85
CA LEU A 260 -15.98 24.39 6.72
C LEU A 260 -16.98 23.26 6.45
N SER A 261 -17.42 22.57 7.51
CA SER A 261 -18.44 21.52 7.42
C SER A 261 -19.68 22.01 6.66
N SER A 262 -20.31 21.16 5.84
CA SER A 262 -21.51 21.44 5.05
C SER A 262 -21.39 22.56 4.01
N VAL A 263 -20.18 22.98 3.64
CA VAL A 263 -19.97 23.93 2.53
C VAL A 263 -20.42 23.33 1.19
N ILE A 264 -21.05 24.14 0.35
CA ILE A 264 -21.40 23.78 -1.03
C ILE A 264 -20.34 24.41 -1.94
N MET A 265 -19.41 23.61 -2.43
CA MET A 265 -18.27 24.03 -3.23
C MET A 265 -18.10 23.08 -4.41
N GLU A 266 -19.01 23.16 -5.38
CA GLU A 266 -18.97 22.30 -6.57
C GLU A 266 -18.22 23.00 -7.70
N ASN A 267 -17.47 22.22 -8.50
CA ASN A 267 -16.68 22.69 -9.64
C ASN A 267 -15.60 23.74 -9.29
N ALA A 268 -15.10 23.74 -8.05
CA ALA A 268 -14.04 24.65 -7.63
C ALA A 268 -12.64 24.17 -8.08
N ASP A 269 -11.74 25.13 -8.32
CA ASP A 269 -10.31 24.89 -8.54
C ASP A 269 -9.51 25.28 -7.30
N LEU A 270 -9.08 24.24 -6.56
CA LEU A 270 -8.23 24.31 -5.38
C LEU A 270 -6.89 23.60 -5.64
N SER A 271 -6.42 23.60 -6.89
CA SER A 271 -5.14 23.00 -7.23
C SER A 271 -4.01 23.67 -6.44
N GLN A 272 -3.09 22.84 -5.92
CA GLN A 272 -1.96 23.26 -5.08
C GLN A 272 -2.35 23.96 -3.77
N ALA A 273 -3.62 23.97 -3.38
CA ALA A 273 -4.06 24.57 -2.12
C ALA A 273 -3.57 23.78 -0.90
N ASN A 274 -3.40 24.48 0.23
CA ASN A 274 -3.11 23.89 1.53
C ASN A 274 -4.41 23.75 2.33
N LEU A 275 -4.84 22.52 2.59
CA LEU A 275 -6.02 22.16 3.38
C LEU A 275 -5.66 21.31 4.60
N VAL A 276 -4.44 21.43 5.16
CA VAL A 276 -4.06 20.65 6.34
C VAL A 276 -5.04 20.88 7.50
N ASN A 277 -5.53 19.80 8.11
CA ASN A 277 -6.48 19.80 9.24
C ASN A 277 -7.79 20.58 8.97
N VAL A 278 -8.29 20.58 7.73
CA VAL A 278 -9.58 21.21 7.41
C VAL A 278 -10.72 20.23 7.69
N ASP A 279 -11.78 20.74 8.31
CA ASP A 279 -13.05 20.01 8.40
C ASP A 279 -13.95 20.36 7.20
N LEU A 280 -14.20 19.37 6.34
CA LEU A 280 -15.10 19.43 5.20
C LEU A 280 -16.21 18.38 5.34
N SER A 281 -16.54 17.92 6.55
CA SER A 281 -17.61 16.93 6.72
C SER A 281 -18.92 17.41 6.10
N ASP A 282 -19.64 16.50 5.47
CA ASP A 282 -20.96 16.77 4.86
C ASP A 282 -20.95 17.83 3.73
N ALA A 283 -19.77 18.23 3.24
CA ALA A 283 -19.62 19.19 2.15
C ALA A 283 -20.03 18.62 0.78
N SER A 284 -20.52 19.49 -0.11
CA SER A 284 -20.69 19.16 -1.53
C SER A 284 -19.48 19.61 -2.32
N LEU A 285 -18.70 18.66 -2.85
CA LEU A 285 -17.40 18.89 -3.48
C LEU A 285 -17.32 18.32 -4.91
N ALA A 286 -18.47 18.03 -5.52
CA ALA A 286 -18.53 17.40 -6.83
C ALA A 286 -17.74 18.19 -7.90
N SER A 287 -17.01 17.45 -8.74
CA SER A 287 -16.20 17.98 -9.84
C SER A 287 -15.12 19.00 -9.44
N CYS A 288 -14.68 19.00 -8.17
CA CYS A 288 -13.58 19.86 -7.73
C CYS A 288 -12.23 19.41 -8.27
N ASN A 289 -11.31 20.36 -8.41
CA ASN A 289 -9.91 20.11 -8.73
C ASN A 289 -9.03 20.37 -7.50
N PHE A 290 -8.51 19.29 -6.91
CA PHE A 290 -7.52 19.29 -5.83
C PHE A 290 -6.14 18.80 -6.32
N THR A 291 -5.85 18.93 -7.62
CA THR A 291 -4.57 18.47 -8.18
C THR A 291 -3.39 19.09 -7.41
N LYS A 292 -2.50 18.24 -6.90
CA LYS A 292 -1.32 18.63 -6.08
C LYS A 292 -1.65 19.38 -4.78
N ALA A 293 -2.89 19.35 -4.30
CA ALA A 293 -3.25 19.95 -3.02
C ALA A 293 -2.62 19.19 -1.84
N ILE A 294 -2.37 19.90 -0.74
CA ILE A 294 -1.89 19.32 0.52
C ILE A 294 -3.10 19.16 1.45
N MET A 295 -3.57 17.94 1.64
CA MET A 295 -4.83 17.62 2.30
C MET A 295 -4.62 16.62 3.47
N THR A 296 -3.51 16.75 4.18
CA THR A 296 -3.17 15.90 5.33
C THR A 296 -4.17 16.12 6.46
N LEU A 297 -4.72 15.02 7.00
CA LEU A 297 -5.69 15.01 8.11
C LEU A 297 -6.97 15.82 7.85
N VAL A 298 -7.42 15.87 6.59
CA VAL A 298 -8.73 16.46 6.24
C VAL A 298 -9.85 15.50 6.61
N ASN A 299 -10.95 16.06 7.14
CA ASN A 299 -12.19 15.32 7.34
C ASN A 299 -13.09 15.47 6.10
N LEU A 300 -13.28 14.40 5.33
CA LEU A 300 -14.17 14.31 4.17
C LEU A 300 -15.34 13.35 4.43
N GLN A 301 -15.70 13.13 5.69
CA GLN A 301 -16.82 12.25 6.04
C GLN A 301 -18.12 12.72 5.39
N ASN A 302 -18.91 11.78 4.86
CA ASN A 302 -20.22 12.01 4.23
C ASN A 302 -20.23 13.05 3.08
N THR A 303 -19.09 13.32 2.45
CA THR A 303 -18.99 14.30 1.36
C THR A 303 -19.48 13.74 0.02
N THR A 304 -19.90 14.63 -0.89
CA THR A 304 -20.08 14.27 -2.31
C THR A 304 -18.81 14.60 -3.08
N LEU A 305 -18.11 13.58 -3.58
CA LEU A 305 -16.84 13.72 -4.30
C LEU A 305 -16.92 13.28 -5.76
N GLN A 306 -18.12 13.15 -6.31
CA GLN A 306 -18.32 12.66 -7.68
C GLN A 306 -17.47 13.44 -8.69
N ALA A 307 -16.69 12.73 -9.51
CA ALA A 307 -15.79 13.30 -10.52
C ALA A 307 -14.71 14.27 -9.98
N THR A 308 -14.40 14.21 -8.67
CA THR A 308 -13.35 15.06 -8.06
C THR A 308 -11.95 14.57 -8.45
N ASN A 309 -11.05 15.51 -8.72
CA ASN A 309 -9.68 15.23 -9.10
C ASN A 309 -8.69 15.50 -7.95
N PHE A 310 -8.18 14.44 -7.33
CA PHE A 310 -7.12 14.46 -6.33
C PHE A 310 -5.75 14.05 -6.89
N SER A 311 -5.54 14.12 -8.21
CA SER A 311 -4.29 13.65 -8.80
C SER A 311 -3.06 14.35 -8.18
N GLN A 312 -2.06 13.55 -7.80
CA GLN A 312 -0.83 14.00 -7.15
C GLN A 312 -1.04 14.76 -5.81
N ALA A 313 -2.22 14.69 -5.20
CA ALA A 313 -2.50 15.30 -3.91
C ALA A 313 -1.88 14.50 -2.75
N THR A 314 -1.62 15.17 -1.62
CA THR A 314 -1.22 14.53 -0.36
C THR A 314 -2.43 14.38 0.55
N LEU A 315 -2.95 13.16 0.70
CA LEU A 315 -4.16 12.80 1.44
C LEU A 315 -3.83 11.93 2.68
N ALA A 316 -2.66 12.14 3.27
CA ALA A 316 -2.22 11.33 4.40
C ALA A 316 -3.16 11.51 5.60
N GLY A 317 -3.71 10.41 6.12
CA GLY A 317 -4.63 10.40 7.26
C GLY A 317 -6.01 11.02 6.98
N THR A 318 -6.36 11.31 5.73
CA THR A 318 -7.67 11.85 5.35
C THR A 318 -8.79 10.82 5.59
N ASP A 319 -9.93 11.26 6.11
CA ASP A 319 -11.08 10.41 6.38
C ASP A 319 -12.17 10.58 5.31
N PHE A 320 -12.40 9.56 4.47
CA PHE A 320 -13.44 9.52 3.45
C PHE A 320 -14.67 8.69 3.88
N THR A 321 -14.81 8.33 5.16
CA THR A 321 -15.90 7.45 5.62
C THR A 321 -17.27 8.01 5.20
N GLY A 322 -18.07 7.21 4.49
CA GLY A 322 -19.39 7.60 4.00
C GLY A 322 -19.40 8.50 2.76
N ALA A 323 -18.24 8.94 2.26
CA ALA A 323 -18.16 9.78 1.07
C ALA A 323 -18.59 9.04 -0.20
N ASN A 324 -19.17 9.77 -1.15
CA ASN A 324 -19.51 9.27 -2.49
C ASN A 324 -18.36 9.53 -3.46
N ILE A 325 -17.61 8.49 -3.83
CA ILE A 325 -16.35 8.58 -4.59
C ILE A 325 -16.48 8.13 -6.06
N ASN A 326 -17.65 8.33 -6.68
CA ASN A 326 -17.86 7.95 -8.09
C ASN A 326 -16.95 8.72 -9.02
N ASN A 327 -16.24 8.02 -9.91
CA ASN A 327 -15.31 8.59 -10.89
C ASN A 327 -14.25 9.51 -10.25
N VAL A 328 -13.86 9.28 -8.99
CA VAL A 328 -12.79 10.05 -8.34
C VAL A 328 -11.43 9.67 -8.93
N ASN A 329 -10.58 10.68 -9.13
CA ASN A 329 -9.22 10.48 -9.60
C ASN A 329 -8.19 10.66 -8.48
N PHE A 330 -7.61 9.56 -7.99
CA PHE A 330 -6.49 9.55 -7.04
C PHE A 330 -5.14 9.26 -7.72
N SER A 331 -5.00 9.48 -9.03
CA SER A 331 -3.76 9.10 -9.73
C SER A 331 -2.53 9.81 -9.16
N GLY A 332 -1.50 9.05 -8.79
CA GLY A 332 -0.29 9.59 -8.16
C GLY A 332 -0.48 10.20 -6.77
N ALA A 333 -1.66 10.06 -6.15
CA ALA A 333 -1.93 10.63 -4.84
C ALA A 333 -1.28 9.80 -3.71
N ASN A 334 -0.98 10.46 -2.60
CA ASN A 334 -0.52 9.80 -1.38
C ASN A 334 -1.69 9.63 -0.40
N LEU A 335 -2.21 8.41 -0.26
CA LEU A 335 -3.32 8.00 0.62
C LEU A 335 -2.83 7.32 1.91
N THR A 336 -1.58 7.55 2.32
CA THR A 336 -1.00 6.90 3.51
C THR A 336 -1.89 7.09 4.74
N ASN A 337 -2.27 5.99 5.42
CA ASN A 337 -3.20 5.99 6.57
C ASN A 337 -4.60 6.60 6.30
N ALA A 338 -4.99 6.82 5.05
CA ALA A 338 -6.33 7.31 4.73
C ALA A 338 -7.40 6.23 5.01
N ARG A 339 -8.64 6.67 5.27
CA ARG A 339 -9.79 5.80 5.51
C ARG A 339 -10.76 5.88 4.35
N LEU A 340 -10.83 4.83 3.53
CA LEU A 340 -11.74 4.70 2.38
C LEU A 340 -12.84 3.65 2.61
N SER A 341 -12.82 2.96 3.75
CA SER A 341 -13.88 2.04 4.16
C SER A 341 -15.24 2.75 4.21
N LEU A 342 -16.31 2.02 3.86
CA LEU A 342 -17.70 2.52 3.87
C LEU A 342 -17.97 3.68 2.91
N THR A 343 -17.05 3.98 1.99
CA THR A 343 -17.34 4.86 0.85
C THR A 343 -18.40 4.23 -0.06
N THR A 344 -19.15 5.07 -0.75
CA THR A 344 -20.18 4.66 -1.70
C THR A 344 -19.80 5.05 -3.12
N GLY A 345 -20.36 4.36 -4.11
CA GLY A 345 -20.20 4.76 -5.49
C GLY A 345 -18.77 4.67 -5.99
N TYR A 346 -18.02 3.62 -5.71
CA TYR A 346 -16.62 3.46 -6.16
C TYR A 346 -16.51 2.98 -7.62
N ASN A 347 -17.44 3.38 -8.50
CA ASN A 347 -17.40 3.03 -9.92
C ASN A 347 -16.29 3.86 -10.60
N ARG A 348 -15.42 3.20 -11.38
CA ARG A 348 -14.34 3.83 -12.15
C ARG A 348 -13.38 4.67 -11.32
N LEU A 349 -13.07 4.22 -10.11
CA LEU A 349 -12.07 4.83 -9.24
C LEU A 349 -10.69 4.75 -9.90
N ASN A 350 -9.96 5.86 -10.03
CA ASN A 350 -8.60 5.82 -10.55
C ASN A 350 -7.56 5.84 -9.41
N LEU A 351 -6.87 4.72 -9.20
CA LEU A 351 -5.78 4.52 -8.23
C LEU A 351 -4.42 4.37 -8.92
N SER A 352 -4.29 4.71 -10.21
CA SER A 352 -3.04 4.54 -10.94
C SER A 352 -1.89 5.29 -10.27
N ASP A 353 -0.76 4.62 -10.04
CA ASP A 353 0.48 5.18 -9.52
C ASP A 353 0.36 5.82 -8.11
N SER A 354 -0.70 5.51 -7.34
CA SER A 354 -0.91 6.05 -6.00
C SER A 354 -0.22 5.23 -4.90
N THR A 355 0.04 5.87 -3.76
CA THR A 355 0.56 5.22 -2.55
C THR A 355 -0.57 5.03 -1.54
N LEU A 356 -0.89 3.78 -1.21
CA LEU A 356 -1.93 3.36 -0.26
C LEU A 356 -1.33 2.67 0.98
N LEU A 357 -0.21 3.20 1.47
CA LEU A 357 0.48 2.65 2.65
C LEU A 357 -0.44 2.68 3.88
N ALA A 358 -0.72 1.51 4.45
CA ALA A 358 -1.60 1.36 5.62
C ALA A 358 -3.00 1.98 5.45
N THR A 359 -3.48 2.15 4.22
CA THR A 359 -4.82 2.66 3.91
C THR A 359 -5.89 1.63 4.26
N VAL A 360 -7.05 2.09 4.74
CA VAL A 360 -8.19 1.22 5.07
C VAL A 360 -9.18 1.16 3.90
N LEU A 361 -9.26 0.00 3.25
CA LEU A 361 -10.05 -0.31 2.05
C LEU A 361 -11.02 -1.49 2.27
N THR A 362 -11.19 -1.94 3.52
CA THR A 362 -11.98 -3.13 3.89
C THR A 362 -13.35 -3.16 3.23
N GLY A 363 -13.66 -4.27 2.55
CA GLY A 363 -14.94 -4.54 1.90
C GLY A 363 -15.22 -3.76 0.60
N MET A 364 -14.29 -2.94 0.10
CA MET A 364 -14.51 -2.19 -1.13
C MET A 364 -14.60 -3.10 -2.36
N ASN A 365 -15.38 -2.68 -3.36
CA ASN A 365 -15.37 -3.32 -4.67
C ASN A 365 -14.57 -2.47 -5.67
N LEU A 366 -13.44 -3.02 -6.10
CA LEU A 366 -12.45 -2.39 -6.97
C LEU A 366 -12.38 -3.06 -8.35
N VAL A 367 -13.42 -3.80 -8.75
CA VAL A 367 -13.48 -4.49 -10.06
C VAL A 367 -13.35 -3.53 -11.24
N ASP A 368 -13.88 -2.31 -11.13
CA ASP A 368 -13.80 -1.28 -12.18
C ASP A 368 -12.75 -0.20 -11.87
N ALA A 369 -11.92 -0.40 -10.84
CA ALA A 369 -10.87 0.54 -10.51
C ALA A 369 -9.74 0.47 -11.55
N THR A 370 -9.07 1.60 -11.80
CA THR A 370 -7.81 1.63 -12.56
C THR A 370 -6.65 1.52 -11.58
N ILE A 371 -5.88 0.44 -11.68
CA ILE A 371 -4.69 0.16 -10.86
C ILE A 371 -3.53 -0.12 -11.83
N THR A 372 -2.33 0.37 -11.52
CA THR A 372 -1.14 0.20 -12.37
C THR A 372 -0.01 -0.43 -11.57
N ALA A 373 1.04 -0.89 -12.27
CA ALA A 373 2.23 -1.50 -11.65
C ALA A 373 2.94 -0.62 -10.59
N LYS A 374 2.71 0.70 -10.59
CA LYS A 374 3.29 1.61 -9.60
C LYS A 374 2.39 1.86 -8.39
N THR A 375 1.16 1.34 -8.40
CA THR A 375 0.25 1.46 -7.25
C THR A 375 0.79 0.59 -6.10
N ASP A 376 0.85 1.17 -4.91
CA ASP A 376 1.45 0.54 -3.72
C ASP A 376 0.43 0.37 -2.60
N PHE A 377 0.08 -0.87 -2.27
CA PHE A 377 -0.81 -1.27 -1.17
C PHE A 377 -0.06 -1.81 0.04
N THR A 378 1.21 -1.43 0.24
CA THR A 378 2.00 -1.88 1.39
C THR A 378 1.23 -1.67 2.70
N GLN A 379 1.13 -2.71 3.52
CA GLN A 379 0.41 -2.71 4.81
C GLN A 379 -1.08 -2.29 4.76
N ALA A 380 -1.69 -2.18 3.58
CA ALA A 380 -3.08 -1.79 3.45
C ALA A 380 -4.03 -2.81 4.10
N GLN A 381 -5.15 -2.32 4.65
CA GLN A 381 -6.23 -3.15 5.16
C GLN A 381 -7.28 -3.35 4.08
N MET A 382 -7.25 -4.51 3.42
CA MET A 382 -8.04 -4.85 2.24
C MET A 382 -8.89 -6.11 2.47
N ASP A 383 -9.24 -6.42 3.72
CA ASP A 383 -10.04 -7.59 4.05
C ASP A 383 -11.41 -7.52 3.34
N GLY A 384 -11.80 -8.60 2.66
CA GLY A 384 -13.05 -8.69 1.91
C GLY A 384 -13.13 -7.82 0.65
N VAL A 385 -12.02 -7.23 0.19
CA VAL A 385 -12.01 -6.43 -1.04
C VAL A 385 -12.35 -7.30 -2.26
N ASN A 386 -13.07 -6.74 -3.24
CA ASN A 386 -13.28 -7.40 -4.53
C ASN A 386 -12.37 -6.79 -5.59
N LEU A 387 -11.40 -7.58 -6.06
CA LEU A 387 -10.44 -7.25 -7.10
C LEU A 387 -10.59 -8.18 -8.32
N SER A 388 -11.67 -8.95 -8.42
CA SER A 388 -11.84 -9.93 -9.49
C SER A 388 -11.70 -9.30 -10.90
N ARG A 389 -11.09 -10.05 -11.82
CA ARG A 389 -10.85 -9.67 -13.23
C ARG A 389 -9.85 -8.52 -13.45
N GLN A 390 -9.17 -8.05 -12.40
CA GLN A 390 -8.16 -7.00 -12.51
C GLN A 390 -6.82 -7.51 -13.04
N LYS A 391 -6.10 -6.62 -13.73
CA LYS A 391 -4.70 -6.80 -14.11
C LYS A 391 -3.81 -6.07 -13.09
N LEU A 392 -3.35 -6.82 -12.09
CA LEU A 392 -2.56 -6.37 -10.95
C LEU A 392 -1.08 -6.77 -11.10
N ASP A 393 -0.60 -6.86 -12.35
CA ASP A 393 0.78 -7.21 -12.64
C ASP A 393 1.74 -6.19 -12.03
N GLN A 394 2.77 -6.68 -11.32
CA GLN A 394 3.82 -5.92 -10.65
C GLN A 394 3.33 -4.98 -9.53
N VAL A 395 2.05 -5.04 -9.16
CA VAL A 395 1.49 -4.26 -8.04
C VAL A 395 2.10 -4.71 -6.72
N ILE A 396 2.29 -3.76 -5.80
CA ILE A 396 2.87 -4.02 -4.47
C ILE A 396 1.75 -4.22 -3.45
N PHE A 397 1.77 -5.35 -2.74
CA PHE A 397 0.89 -5.73 -1.64
C PHE A 397 1.69 -6.18 -0.40
N LEU A 398 2.91 -5.67 -0.24
CA LEU A 398 3.83 -6.04 0.83
C LEU A 398 3.14 -5.92 2.21
N MET A 399 3.04 -7.03 2.94
CA MET A 399 2.39 -7.09 4.26
C MET A 399 0.93 -6.61 4.30
N ALA A 400 0.23 -6.57 3.16
CA ALA A 400 -1.18 -6.18 3.11
C ALA A 400 -2.08 -7.26 3.75
N SER A 401 -3.13 -6.83 4.44
CA SER A 401 -4.20 -7.74 4.89
C SER A 401 -5.24 -7.84 3.78
N MET A 402 -5.44 -9.05 3.25
CA MET A 402 -6.36 -9.35 2.15
C MET A 402 -7.23 -10.57 2.49
N LYS A 403 -7.59 -10.72 3.77
CA LYS A 403 -8.36 -11.90 4.21
C LYS A 403 -9.70 -11.91 3.51
N LYS A 404 -10.09 -13.06 2.96
CA LYS A 404 -11.34 -13.22 2.22
C LYS A 404 -11.50 -12.25 1.03
N ALA A 405 -10.40 -11.70 0.51
CA ALA A 405 -10.44 -10.93 -0.73
C ALA A 405 -10.88 -11.81 -1.90
N ASN A 406 -11.58 -11.23 -2.87
CA ASN A 406 -11.90 -11.89 -4.13
C ASN A 406 -10.90 -11.47 -5.20
N LEU A 407 -10.07 -12.41 -5.64
CA LEU A 407 -9.05 -12.27 -6.68
C LEU A 407 -9.34 -13.18 -7.88
N ASP A 408 -10.59 -13.60 -8.06
CA ASP A 408 -10.96 -14.49 -9.15
C ASP A 408 -10.65 -13.84 -10.51
N SER A 409 -10.07 -14.61 -11.42
CA SER A 409 -9.67 -14.18 -12.77
C SER A 409 -8.75 -12.97 -12.81
N THR A 410 -7.94 -12.79 -11.78
CA THR A 410 -6.92 -11.73 -11.75
C THR A 410 -5.61 -12.17 -12.43
N SER A 411 -4.87 -11.20 -12.94
CA SER A 411 -3.46 -11.34 -13.28
C SER A 411 -2.64 -10.66 -12.19
N LEU A 412 -1.73 -11.40 -11.55
CA LEU A 412 -0.84 -10.97 -10.47
C LEU A 412 0.62 -11.21 -10.86
N ASN A 413 0.94 -11.15 -12.16
CA ASN A 413 2.27 -11.50 -12.65
C ASN A 413 3.30 -10.51 -12.11
N GLY A 414 4.37 -11.01 -11.48
CA GLY A 414 5.39 -10.18 -10.85
C GLY A 414 4.92 -9.38 -9.64
N ALA A 415 3.70 -9.61 -9.12
CA ALA A 415 3.18 -8.88 -7.96
C ALA A 415 4.01 -9.18 -6.70
N VAL A 416 4.15 -8.19 -5.81
CA VAL A 416 4.90 -8.31 -4.56
C VAL A 416 3.92 -8.53 -3.40
N LEU A 417 3.75 -9.77 -2.98
CA LEU A 417 2.83 -10.22 -1.93
C LEU A 417 3.57 -10.71 -0.68
N VAL A 418 4.83 -10.29 -0.48
CA VAL A 418 5.67 -10.75 0.63
C VAL A 418 4.98 -10.45 1.96
N GLY A 419 4.77 -11.47 2.78
CA GLY A 419 4.08 -11.34 4.08
C GLY A 419 2.61 -10.95 3.99
N ALA A 420 1.99 -10.94 2.81
CA ALA A 420 0.57 -10.62 2.66
C ALA A 420 -0.31 -11.71 3.29
N ASN A 421 -1.46 -11.32 3.84
CA ASN A 421 -2.41 -12.24 4.43
C ASN A 421 -3.62 -12.46 3.53
N LEU A 422 -3.62 -13.57 2.79
CA LEU A 422 -4.67 -13.98 1.86
C LEU A 422 -5.60 -15.04 2.46
N ALA A 423 -5.63 -15.21 3.79
CA ALA A 423 -6.39 -16.29 4.42
C ALA A 423 -7.87 -16.27 3.99
N GLY A 424 -8.33 -17.39 3.44
CA GLY A 424 -9.69 -17.57 2.91
C GLY A 424 -10.04 -16.73 1.69
N ALA A 425 -9.08 -16.11 1.01
CA ALA A 425 -9.31 -15.42 -0.27
C ALA A 425 -9.77 -16.41 -1.36
N THR A 426 -10.55 -15.91 -2.32
CA THR A 426 -10.91 -16.68 -3.54
C THR A 426 -9.96 -16.28 -4.66
N ILE A 427 -9.31 -17.26 -5.27
CA ILE A 427 -8.32 -17.07 -6.32
C ILE A 427 -8.58 -18.10 -7.44
N LEU A 428 -9.77 -18.01 -8.04
CA LEU A 428 -10.27 -18.99 -9.02
C LEU A 428 -10.34 -18.43 -10.44
N GLY A 429 -10.41 -19.33 -11.42
CA GLY A 429 -10.73 -18.99 -12.81
C GLY A 429 -9.59 -18.30 -13.55
N ASN A 430 -8.61 -19.07 -14.04
CA ASN A 430 -7.48 -18.61 -14.87
C ASN A 430 -6.65 -17.49 -14.22
N VAL A 431 -6.29 -17.65 -12.94
CA VAL A 431 -5.39 -16.71 -12.26
C VAL A 431 -3.93 -16.98 -12.63
N SER A 432 -3.21 -15.91 -12.94
CA SER A 432 -1.77 -15.94 -13.25
C SER A 432 -0.96 -15.23 -12.17
N LEU A 433 0.03 -15.91 -11.63
CA LEU A 433 0.94 -15.49 -10.56
C LEU A 433 2.42 -15.68 -10.99
N VAL A 434 2.68 -15.72 -12.29
CA VAL A 434 4.03 -15.95 -12.84
C VAL A 434 4.95 -14.82 -12.38
N GLY A 435 6.09 -15.18 -11.79
CA GLY A 435 7.08 -14.25 -11.23
C GLY A 435 6.62 -13.52 -9.96
N ALA A 436 5.43 -13.82 -9.43
CA ALA A 436 4.96 -13.19 -8.19
C ALA A 436 5.78 -13.64 -7.00
N ASN A 437 6.01 -12.74 -6.05
CA ASN A 437 6.71 -13.04 -4.80
C ASN A 437 5.73 -13.09 -3.63
N LEU A 438 5.38 -14.29 -3.19
CA LEU A 438 4.52 -14.60 -2.06
C LEU A 438 5.33 -15.06 -0.83
N SER A 439 6.63 -14.76 -0.76
CA SER A 439 7.46 -15.22 0.37
C SER A 439 6.84 -14.82 1.70
N ASN A 440 6.76 -15.75 2.65
CA ASN A 440 6.16 -15.53 3.97
C ASN A 440 4.65 -15.16 3.98
N ALA A 441 3.95 -15.27 2.84
CA ALA A 441 2.52 -14.98 2.78
C ALA A 441 1.69 -16.08 3.47
N SER A 442 0.51 -15.69 3.95
CA SER A 442 -0.49 -16.63 4.47
C SER A 442 -1.54 -16.94 3.39
N LEU A 443 -1.57 -18.19 2.95
CA LEU A 443 -2.54 -18.76 2.00
C LEU A 443 -3.44 -19.80 2.69
N GLU A 444 -3.67 -19.64 4.00
CA GLU A 444 -4.53 -20.53 4.78
C GLU A 444 -5.93 -20.64 4.16
N ASN A 445 -6.40 -21.88 3.95
CA ASN A 445 -7.73 -22.19 3.40
C ASN A 445 -8.01 -21.54 2.03
N VAL A 446 -6.98 -21.24 1.23
CA VAL A 446 -7.14 -20.66 -0.12
C VAL A 446 -7.30 -21.76 -1.16
N ASN A 447 -8.23 -21.57 -2.09
CA ASN A 447 -8.38 -22.42 -3.27
C ASN A 447 -7.68 -21.78 -4.49
N LEU A 448 -6.63 -22.44 -4.96
CA LEU A 448 -5.76 -22.07 -6.09
C LEU A 448 -5.86 -23.12 -7.23
N THR A 449 -7.01 -23.78 -7.36
CA THR A 449 -7.23 -24.78 -8.42
C THR A 449 -6.96 -24.18 -9.79
N GLY A 450 -6.03 -24.79 -10.54
CA GLY A 450 -5.63 -24.35 -11.89
C GLY A 450 -4.81 -23.06 -11.96
N ALA A 451 -4.39 -22.48 -10.82
CA ALA A 451 -3.58 -21.26 -10.81
C ALA A 451 -2.21 -21.48 -11.48
N GLN A 452 -1.72 -20.46 -12.18
CA GLN A 452 -0.47 -20.49 -12.92
C GLN A 452 0.65 -19.78 -12.14
N PHE A 453 1.62 -20.52 -11.64
CA PHE A 453 2.77 -19.98 -10.89
C PHE A 453 4.10 -20.19 -11.62
N GLY A 454 4.23 -21.30 -12.34
CA GLY A 454 5.47 -21.71 -12.99
C GLY A 454 5.81 -20.89 -14.24
N ALA A 455 7.07 -20.98 -14.65
CA ALA A 455 7.61 -20.36 -15.87
C ALA A 455 7.00 -20.90 -17.19
N LEU A 456 6.24 -21.98 -17.08
CA LEU A 456 5.57 -22.63 -18.20
C LEU A 456 4.21 -22.00 -18.48
N SER A 457 3.87 -21.81 -19.75
CA SER A 457 2.51 -21.41 -20.17
C SER A 457 2.01 -22.29 -21.30
N THR A 458 0.70 -22.54 -21.36
CA THR A 458 0.05 -23.15 -22.52
C THR A 458 0.22 -22.22 -23.73
N VAL A 459 0.88 -22.72 -24.77
CA VAL A 459 1.14 -22.00 -26.03
C VAL A 459 0.24 -22.46 -27.16
N ALA A 460 -0.30 -23.68 -27.08
CA ALA A 460 -1.27 -24.21 -28.03
C ALA A 460 -2.08 -25.36 -27.41
N CYS A 461 -3.16 -25.76 -28.06
CA CYS A 461 -3.93 -26.96 -27.74
C CYS A 461 -3.99 -27.84 -28.99
N LEU A 462 -3.82 -29.15 -28.82
CA LEU A 462 -4.02 -30.17 -29.85
C LEU A 462 -5.33 -30.93 -29.58
N ASP A 463 -5.85 -31.56 -30.63
CA ASP A 463 -6.99 -32.44 -30.53
C ASP A 463 -6.63 -33.73 -29.78
N ASP A 464 -7.58 -34.26 -29.03
CA ASP A 464 -7.42 -35.49 -28.25
C ASP A 464 -6.96 -36.71 -29.07
N ALA A 465 -7.28 -36.71 -30.37
CA ALA A 465 -6.89 -37.75 -31.32
C ALA A 465 -5.37 -37.82 -31.54
N ASP A 466 -4.64 -36.72 -31.32
CA ASP A 466 -3.19 -36.64 -31.48
C ASP A 466 -2.42 -37.43 -30.41
N ALA A 467 -3.09 -37.84 -29.32
CA ALA A 467 -2.51 -38.61 -28.24
C ALA A 467 -1.90 -39.94 -28.75
N GLN A 468 -2.57 -40.59 -29.71
CA GLN A 468 -2.09 -41.86 -30.27
C GLN A 468 -0.81 -41.67 -31.09
N SER A 469 -0.66 -40.56 -31.80
CA SER A 469 0.58 -40.23 -32.51
C SER A 469 1.72 -40.00 -31.53
N LEU A 470 1.46 -39.24 -30.45
CA LEU A 470 2.46 -39.00 -29.40
C LEU A 470 2.86 -40.30 -28.70
N ASP A 471 1.92 -41.20 -28.39
CA ASP A 471 2.18 -42.53 -27.81
C ASP A 471 3.05 -43.40 -28.72
N ASN A 472 2.92 -43.24 -30.04
CA ASN A 472 3.77 -43.89 -31.04
C ASN A 472 5.12 -43.17 -31.24
N GLN A 473 5.47 -42.23 -30.35
CA GLN A 473 6.68 -41.40 -30.43
C GLN A 473 6.77 -40.57 -31.72
N GLN A 474 5.62 -40.13 -32.24
CA GLN A 474 5.52 -39.33 -33.46
C GLN A 474 4.94 -37.95 -33.16
N LEU A 475 5.54 -36.92 -33.77
CA LEU A 475 4.97 -35.57 -33.75
C LEU A 475 3.64 -35.54 -34.52
N PRO A 476 2.53 -35.12 -33.89
CA PRO A 476 1.24 -35.01 -34.55
C PRO A 476 1.23 -33.96 -35.66
N GLU A 477 0.35 -34.13 -36.65
CA GLU A 477 0.25 -33.21 -37.78
C GLU A 477 -0.16 -31.80 -37.34
N GLN A 478 -1.09 -31.68 -36.39
CA GLN A 478 -1.51 -30.39 -35.85
C GLN A 478 -0.35 -29.67 -35.16
N LEU A 479 0.48 -30.37 -34.38
CA LEU A 479 1.68 -29.78 -33.78
C LEU A 479 2.69 -29.35 -34.84
N ARG A 480 2.93 -30.16 -35.88
CA ARG A 480 3.78 -29.75 -37.02
C ARG A 480 3.26 -28.49 -37.68
N ASN A 481 1.95 -28.38 -37.88
CA ASN A 481 1.33 -27.18 -38.45
C ASN A 481 1.52 -25.95 -37.56
N LEU A 482 1.41 -26.09 -36.23
CA LEU A 482 1.68 -25.02 -35.28
C LEU A 482 3.14 -24.55 -35.31
N LEU A 483 4.08 -25.48 -35.52
CA LEU A 483 5.50 -25.15 -35.73
C LEU A 483 5.70 -24.36 -37.02
N TYR A 484 5.08 -24.78 -38.13
CA TYR A 484 5.15 -24.06 -39.41
C TYR A 484 4.56 -22.65 -39.35
N GLN A 485 3.50 -22.46 -38.55
CA GLN A 485 2.88 -21.16 -38.33
C GLN A 485 3.69 -20.26 -37.38
N GLY A 486 4.71 -20.79 -36.70
CA GLY A 486 5.50 -20.07 -35.71
C GLY A 486 4.80 -19.89 -34.36
N ASN A 487 3.69 -20.60 -34.12
CA ASN A 487 2.97 -20.56 -32.84
C ASN A 487 3.70 -21.34 -31.74
N VAL A 488 4.51 -22.31 -32.14
CA VAL A 488 5.41 -23.09 -31.27
C VAL A 488 6.79 -23.06 -31.91
N LEU A 489 7.83 -22.89 -31.09
CA LEU A 489 9.21 -22.82 -31.56
C LEU A 489 9.97 -24.06 -31.10
N ILE A 490 10.41 -24.87 -32.07
CA ILE A 490 11.34 -25.98 -31.89
C ILE A 490 12.61 -25.66 -32.68
N ASN A 491 13.75 -25.78 -32.03
CA ASN A 491 15.07 -25.73 -32.68
C ASN A 491 15.61 -27.16 -32.78
N GLY A 492 16.08 -27.58 -33.96
CA GLY A 492 16.69 -28.92 -34.14
C GLY A 492 15.68 -30.06 -34.36
N GLN A 493 16.16 -31.31 -34.26
CA GLN A 493 15.30 -32.49 -34.35
C GLN A 493 14.48 -32.65 -33.07
N ALA A 494 13.18 -32.87 -33.22
CA ALA A 494 12.27 -33.11 -32.12
C ALA A 494 12.12 -34.61 -31.84
N GLU A 495 12.35 -35.02 -30.60
CA GLU A 495 12.15 -36.38 -30.11
C GLU A 495 10.94 -36.41 -29.17
N VAL A 496 9.97 -37.28 -29.45
CA VAL A 496 8.80 -37.45 -28.58
C VAL A 496 9.07 -38.55 -27.57
N LEU A 497 9.15 -38.16 -26.30
CA LEU A 497 9.25 -39.06 -25.17
C LEU A 497 7.87 -39.26 -24.54
N VAL A 498 7.41 -40.51 -24.53
CA VAL A 498 6.16 -40.91 -23.87
C VAL A 498 6.43 -41.05 -22.36
N ARG A 499 5.90 -40.13 -21.56
CA ARG A 499 6.04 -40.18 -20.09
C ARG A 499 4.94 -41.03 -19.46
N GLN A 500 3.70 -40.78 -19.88
CA GLN A 500 2.53 -41.59 -19.55
C GLN A 500 1.67 -41.77 -20.80
N PRO A 501 1.53 -43.01 -21.30
CA PRO A 501 0.72 -43.28 -22.48
C PRO A 501 -0.70 -42.73 -22.34
N GLY A 502 -1.16 -42.03 -23.37
CA GLY A 502 -2.49 -41.42 -23.44
C GLY A 502 -2.71 -40.19 -22.55
N GLN A 503 -1.69 -39.71 -21.83
CA GLN A 503 -1.84 -38.66 -20.82
C GLN A 503 -0.74 -37.58 -20.80
N ASP A 504 0.54 -37.96 -20.84
CA ASP A 504 1.68 -37.04 -20.68
C ASP A 504 2.82 -37.38 -21.64
N TRP A 505 3.30 -36.37 -22.36
CA TRP A 505 4.41 -36.47 -23.30
C TRP A 505 5.37 -35.29 -23.16
N LEU A 506 6.61 -35.52 -23.55
CA LEU A 506 7.63 -34.49 -23.67
C LEU A 506 8.16 -34.51 -25.09
N VAL A 507 8.24 -33.35 -25.71
CA VAL A 507 8.97 -33.19 -26.97
C VAL A 507 10.29 -32.47 -26.65
N GLU A 508 11.37 -33.23 -26.71
CA GLU A 508 12.73 -32.69 -26.57
C GLU A 508 13.23 -32.18 -27.91
N HIS A 509 14.01 -31.12 -27.89
CA HIS A 509 14.66 -30.52 -29.05
C HIS A 509 15.84 -29.66 -28.61
N ASP A 510 16.67 -29.17 -29.54
CA ASP A 510 17.83 -28.29 -29.30
C ASP A 510 17.41 -26.88 -28.81
N GLY A 511 16.68 -26.81 -27.69
CA GLY A 511 16.10 -25.60 -27.11
C GLY A 511 15.43 -25.85 -25.75
N LYS A 512 14.19 -25.39 -25.57
CA LYS A 512 13.39 -25.59 -24.34
C LYS A 512 12.33 -26.67 -24.55
N PRO A 513 12.24 -27.70 -23.69
CA PRO A 513 11.29 -28.80 -23.88
C PRO A 513 9.83 -28.32 -24.02
N LEU A 514 9.05 -29.00 -24.85
CA LEU A 514 7.60 -28.84 -24.89
C LEU A 514 6.95 -29.96 -24.07
N PHE A 515 6.12 -29.56 -23.12
CA PHE A 515 5.33 -30.48 -22.33
C PHE A 515 3.95 -30.57 -22.96
N ILE A 516 3.47 -31.78 -23.22
CA ILE A 516 2.13 -32.00 -23.76
C ILE A 516 1.35 -32.80 -22.72
N HIS A 517 0.25 -32.24 -22.24
CA HIS A 517 -0.57 -32.85 -21.21
C HIS A 517 -2.03 -32.92 -21.63
N ARG A 518 -2.66 -34.07 -21.42
CA ARG A 518 -4.09 -34.24 -21.70
C ARG A 518 -4.94 -33.67 -20.58
N GLN A 519 -5.68 -32.60 -20.85
CA GLN A 519 -6.58 -31.95 -19.90
C GLN A 519 -7.92 -31.64 -20.57
N ASN A 520 -9.03 -31.97 -19.90
CA ASN A 520 -10.40 -31.70 -20.37
C ASN A 520 -10.71 -32.23 -21.80
N GLY A 521 -10.09 -33.33 -22.22
CA GLY A 521 -10.29 -33.91 -23.56
C GLY A 521 -9.60 -33.13 -24.68
N GLN A 522 -8.55 -32.37 -24.36
CA GLN A 522 -7.62 -31.76 -25.31
C GLN A 522 -6.19 -31.98 -24.81
N LEU A 523 -5.19 -31.75 -25.67
CA LEU A 523 -3.78 -31.82 -25.28
C LEU A 523 -3.20 -30.41 -25.21
N ASP A 524 -2.92 -29.92 -24.02
CA ASP A 524 -2.28 -28.64 -23.81
C ASP A 524 -0.79 -28.75 -24.11
N VAL A 525 -0.32 -27.96 -25.07
CA VAL A 525 1.11 -27.78 -25.39
C VAL A 525 1.63 -26.63 -24.56
N ILE A 526 2.56 -26.94 -23.68
CA ILE A 526 3.08 -26.04 -22.65
C ILE A 526 4.57 -25.84 -22.91
N GLN A 527 5.02 -24.57 -22.93
CA GLN A 527 6.42 -24.21 -23.15
C GLN A 527 6.86 -23.14 -22.16
N ASP A 528 8.15 -23.16 -21.80
CA ASP A 528 8.78 -22.10 -21.02
C ASP A 528 8.95 -20.86 -21.89
N ASN A 529 8.18 -19.82 -21.58
CA ASN A 529 8.13 -18.56 -22.31
C ASN A 529 9.16 -17.51 -21.84
N GLY A 530 10.04 -17.88 -20.90
CA GLY A 530 11.06 -16.99 -20.33
C GLY A 530 10.59 -16.16 -19.13
N GLY A 531 9.38 -16.39 -18.61
CA GLY A 531 8.94 -15.80 -17.34
C GLY A 531 9.60 -16.47 -16.13
N ASP A 532 9.89 -15.70 -15.09
CA ASP A 532 10.35 -16.26 -13.82
C ASP A 532 9.22 -17.02 -13.13
N ALA A 533 9.53 -18.16 -12.51
CA ALA A 533 8.56 -18.85 -11.67
C ALA A 533 8.27 -18.03 -10.40
N ALA A 534 7.08 -18.21 -9.84
CA ALA A 534 6.72 -17.56 -8.57
C ALA A 534 7.63 -18.03 -7.41
N ILE A 535 7.72 -17.18 -6.37
CA ILE A 535 8.41 -17.49 -5.12
C ILE A 535 7.37 -17.62 -4.01
N LEU A 536 7.19 -18.82 -3.48
CA LEU A 536 6.32 -19.18 -2.36
C LEU A 536 7.14 -19.66 -1.15
N ALA A 537 8.40 -19.22 -1.05
CA ALA A 537 9.30 -19.59 0.02
C ALA A 537 8.68 -19.26 1.39
N ASN A 538 8.72 -20.23 2.29
CA ASN A 538 8.18 -20.14 3.63
C ASN A 538 6.70 -19.70 3.66
N THR A 539 5.87 -20.06 2.69
CA THR A 539 4.43 -19.70 2.76
C THR A 539 3.71 -20.50 3.84
N PHE A 540 2.78 -19.87 4.56
CA PHE A 540 1.86 -20.57 5.47
C PHE A 540 0.56 -20.90 4.74
N MET A 541 0.37 -22.16 4.38
CA MET A 541 -0.72 -22.56 3.47
C MET A 541 -1.45 -23.84 3.90
N PRO A 542 -1.84 -23.98 5.19
CA PRO A 542 -2.61 -25.14 5.61
C PRO A 542 -3.96 -25.15 4.86
N ASN A 543 -4.40 -26.35 4.50
CA ASN A 543 -5.63 -26.61 3.75
C ASN A 543 -5.71 -25.96 2.37
N ALA A 544 -4.62 -25.38 1.85
CA ALA A 544 -4.61 -24.80 0.52
C ALA A 544 -4.78 -25.88 -0.57
N ILE A 545 -5.61 -25.60 -1.57
CA ILE A 545 -5.92 -26.52 -2.68
C ILE A 545 -5.21 -26.03 -3.94
N LEU A 546 -4.33 -26.85 -4.50
CA LEU A 546 -3.55 -26.58 -5.72
C LEU A 546 -3.81 -27.63 -6.81
N THR A 547 -4.99 -28.24 -6.82
CA THR A 547 -5.38 -29.21 -7.86
C THR A 547 -5.21 -28.61 -9.26
N GLY A 548 -4.48 -29.31 -10.13
CA GLY A 548 -4.19 -28.85 -11.49
C GLY A 548 -3.40 -27.55 -11.60
N ALA A 549 -2.84 -27.02 -10.50
CA ALA A 549 -2.02 -25.82 -10.54
C ALA A 549 -0.70 -26.09 -11.26
N ASN A 550 -0.17 -25.07 -11.93
CA ASN A 550 1.13 -25.13 -12.58
C ASN A 550 2.19 -24.53 -11.65
N LEU A 551 3.00 -25.39 -11.03
CA LEU A 551 4.05 -25.06 -10.07
C LEU A 551 5.46 -25.40 -10.63
N TYR A 552 5.62 -25.46 -11.96
CA TYR A 552 6.90 -25.77 -12.58
C TYR A 552 8.00 -24.81 -12.12
N ALA A 553 9.09 -25.37 -11.57
CA ALA A 553 10.26 -24.64 -11.08
C ALA A 553 9.97 -23.57 -10.01
N VAL A 554 8.79 -23.61 -9.38
CA VAL A 554 8.41 -22.68 -8.31
C VAL A 554 9.27 -22.95 -7.07
N ASP A 555 9.71 -21.87 -6.41
CA ASP A 555 10.38 -21.99 -5.11
C ASP A 555 9.34 -22.06 -3.99
N MET A 556 9.11 -23.24 -3.45
CA MET A 556 8.26 -23.51 -2.29
C MET A 556 9.10 -23.99 -1.09
N SER A 557 10.38 -23.62 -1.03
CA SER A 557 11.24 -24.05 0.08
C SER A 557 10.71 -23.56 1.42
N GLY A 558 10.70 -24.45 2.41
CA GLY A 558 10.14 -24.14 3.73
C GLY A 558 8.62 -23.96 3.80
N ALA A 559 7.87 -24.17 2.70
CA ALA A 559 6.42 -23.99 2.71
C ALA A 559 5.70 -24.92 3.70
N HIS A 560 4.62 -24.42 4.31
CA HIS A 560 3.77 -25.14 5.25
C HIS A 560 2.45 -25.53 4.60
N TRP A 561 2.49 -26.62 3.83
CA TRP A 561 1.36 -27.11 3.06
C TRP A 561 0.91 -28.47 3.57
N TYR A 562 -0.07 -28.45 4.46
CA TYR A 562 -0.60 -29.65 5.12
C TYR A 562 -2.07 -29.45 5.49
N GLY A 563 -2.71 -30.48 6.02
CA GLY A 563 -4.08 -30.42 6.53
C GLY A 563 -5.05 -31.25 5.70
N SER A 564 -6.24 -31.52 6.27
CA SER A 564 -7.18 -32.50 5.71
C SER A 564 -7.74 -32.12 4.34
N ASN A 565 -7.73 -30.82 4.01
CA ASN A 565 -8.22 -30.32 2.73
C ASN A 565 -7.11 -30.01 1.74
N ALA A 566 -5.84 -30.06 2.17
CA ALA A 566 -4.72 -29.71 1.31
C ALA A 566 -4.50 -30.79 0.24
N LYS A 567 -4.46 -30.39 -1.03
CA LYS A 567 -4.43 -31.30 -2.18
C LYS A 567 -3.66 -30.74 -3.36
N ALA A 568 -2.94 -31.63 -4.05
CA ALA A 568 -2.12 -31.34 -5.22
C ALA A 568 -2.48 -32.23 -6.42
N ASP A 569 -3.69 -32.79 -6.45
CA ASP A 569 -4.10 -33.76 -7.47
C ASP A 569 -3.86 -33.18 -8.88
N ASN A 570 -3.14 -33.91 -9.73
CA ASN A 570 -2.75 -33.49 -11.09
C ASN A 570 -1.97 -32.16 -11.20
N ALA A 571 -1.42 -31.64 -10.10
CA ALA A 571 -0.57 -30.45 -10.16
C ALA A 571 0.74 -30.74 -10.91
N ASN A 572 1.23 -29.74 -11.66
CA ASN A 572 2.57 -29.77 -12.24
C ASN A 572 3.59 -29.27 -11.22
N LEU A 573 4.30 -30.17 -10.56
CA LEU A 573 5.33 -29.89 -9.55
C LEU A 573 6.73 -30.25 -10.09
N GLU A 574 6.93 -30.23 -11.41
CA GLU A 574 8.22 -30.51 -12.01
C GLU A 574 9.24 -29.44 -11.66
N GLN A 575 10.46 -29.85 -11.31
CA GLN A 575 11.55 -28.97 -10.85
C GLN A 575 11.21 -28.09 -9.63
N VAL A 576 10.07 -28.29 -8.97
CA VAL A 576 9.67 -27.49 -7.81
C VAL A 576 10.69 -27.65 -6.69
N ASN A 577 11.01 -26.56 -6.00
CA ASN A 577 11.81 -26.62 -4.79
C ASN A 577 10.89 -26.72 -3.57
N LEU A 578 10.73 -27.91 -3.00
CA LEU A 578 9.98 -28.19 -1.76
C LEU A 578 10.94 -28.53 -0.60
N SER A 579 12.21 -28.12 -0.69
CA SER A 579 13.17 -28.45 0.36
C SER A 579 12.79 -27.81 1.69
N ASN A 580 12.96 -28.55 2.79
CA ASN A 580 12.55 -28.15 4.13
C ASN A 580 11.03 -27.90 4.30
N ALA A 581 10.19 -28.19 3.30
CA ALA A 581 8.76 -27.97 3.39
C ALA A 581 8.10 -28.94 4.40
N ASN A 582 7.04 -28.47 5.05
CA ASN A 582 6.17 -29.33 5.84
C ASN A 582 4.97 -29.79 5.02
N LEU A 583 5.00 -31.07 4.62
CA LEU A 583 4.06 -31.72 3.72
C LEU A 583 3.41 -32.96 4.35
N ALA A 584 3.45 -33.06 5.69
CA ALA A 584 2.92 -34.21 6.40
C ALA A 584 1.45 -34.43 6.05
N THR A 585 1.07 -35.67 5.81
CA THR A 585 -0.30 -36.10 5.44
C THR A 585 -0.84 -35.55 4.11
N MET A 586 -0.01 -34.86 3.32
CA MET A 586 -0.41 -34.33 2.02
C MET A 586 -0.84 -35.44 1.05
N ASN A 587 -1.77 -35.10 0.16
CA ASN A 587 -2.14 -35.93 -0.97
C ASN A 587 -1.52 -35.40 -2.28
N PHE A 588 -0.55 -36.15 -2.81
CA PHE A 588 0.11 -35.93 -4.10
C PHE A 588 -0.31 -37.00 -5.13
N THR A 589 -1.52 -37.56 -4.99
CA THR A 589 -2.00 -38.59 -5.93
C THR A 589 -1.93 -38.05 -7.37
N GLN A 590 -1.28 -38.79 -8.26
CA GLN A 590 -1.07 -38.41 -9.68
C GLN A 590 -0.31 -37.09 -9.91
N ALA A 591 0.39 -36.56 -8.91
CA ALA A 591 1.21 -35.35 -9.09
C ALA A 591 2.45 -35.63 -9.97
N ARG A 592 2.82 -34.65 -10.81
CA ARG A 592 4.04 -34.68 -11.63
C ARG A 592 5.18 -34.01 -10.87
N LEU A 593 6.17 -34.79 -10.43
CA LEU A 593 7.26 -34.37 -9.52
C LEU A 593 8.64 -34.61 -10.15
N TYR A 594 8.72 -34.63 -11.49
CA TYR A 594 9.97 -34.86 -12.21
C TYR A 594 11.05 -33.86 -11.77
N GLY A 595 12.13 -34.38 -11.18
CA GLY A 595 13.24 -33.57 -10.66
C GLY A 595 12.90 -32.59 -9.53
N ALA A 596 11.77 -32.79 -8.84
CA ALA A 596 11.42 -32.01 -7.66
C ALA A 596 12.46 -32.18 -6.54
N ASN A 597 12.75 -31.10 -5.82
CA ASN A 597 13.61 -31.12 -4.65
C ASN A 597 12.76 -31.18 -3.37
N LEU A 598 12.59 -32.37 -2.81
CA LEU A 598 11.91 -32.64 -1.53
C LEU A 598 12.92 -32.88 -0.39
N SER A 599 14.17 -32.44 -0.55
CA SER A 599 15.22 -32.73 0.43
C SER A 599 14.89 -32.07 1.79
N TYR A 600 15.11 -32.78 2.89
CA TYR A 600 14.77 -32.34 4.25
C TYR A 600 13.27 -32.07 4.50
N ALA A 601 12.38 -32.40 3.56
CA ALA A 601 10.95 -32.19 3.74
C ALA A 601 10.36 -33.15 4.78
N ASN A 602 9.33 -32.68 5.49
CA ASN A 602 8.50 -33.55 6.33
C ASN A 602 7.39 -34.17 5.48
N LEU A 603 7.48 -35.46 5.21
CA LEU A 603 6.57 -36.24 4.36
C LEU A 603 5.87 -37.38 5.12
N VAL A 604 5.79 -37.26 6.46
CA VAL A 604 5.22 -38.30 7.31
C VAL A 604 3.74 -38.49 6.95
N GLY A 605 3.39 -39.72 6.60
CA GLY A 605 2.02 -40.10 6.20
C GLY A 605 1.56 -39.49 4.87
N THR A 606 2.46 -38.93 4.06
CA THR A 606 2.12 -38.38 2.74
C THR A 606 1.71 -39.49 1.77
N ASN A 607 0.78 -39.19 0.87
CA ASN A 607 0.33 -40.11 -0.18
C ASN A 607 0.90 -39.70 -1.54
N PHE A 608 1.83 -40.50 -2.08
CA PHE A 608 2.40 -40.37 -3.43
C PHE A 608 1.81 -41.38 -4.41
N SER A 609 0.64 -41.97 -4.14
CA SER A 609 0.07 -42.99 -5.03
C SER A 609 -0.01 -42.48 -6.47
N LYS A 610 0.55 -43.23 -7.43
CA LYS A 610 0.62 -42.85 -8.86
C LYS A 610 1.40 -41.57 -9.16
N ALA A 611 2.14 -41.01 -8.20
CA ALA A 611 2.97 -39.84 -8.44
C ALA A 611 4.21 -40.21 -9.29
N MET A 612 4.66 -39.26 -10.11
CA MET A 612 5.77 -39.45 -11.05
C MET A 612 6.99 -38.67 -10.56
N LEU A 613 8.00 -39.35 -10.01
CA LEU A 613 9.24 -38.76 -9.47
C LEU A 613 10.49 -39.17 -10.27
N GLU A 614 10.29 -39.83 -11.41
CA GLU A 614 11.37 -40.27 -12.28
C GLU A 614 12.11 -39.07 -12.90
N PRO A 615 13.41 -39.19 -13.25
CA PRO A 615 14.11 -38.16 -13.98
C PRO A 615 13.53 -38.07 -15.39
N THR A 616 13.36 -36.86 -15.88
CA THR A 616 13.31 -36.62 -17.32
C THR A 616 14.73 -36.61 -17.88
N GLN A 617 14.92 -37.02 -19.15
CA GLN A 617 16.20 -36.84 -19.82
C GLN A 617 16.70 -35.39 -19.68
N GLY A 618 18.00 -35.23 -19.43
CA GLY A 618 18.64 -33.94 -19.18
C GLY A 618 18.30 -33.26 -17.83
N LEU A 619 17.27 -33.71 -17.09
CA LEU A 619 16.89 -33.14 -15.80
C LEU A 619 17.46 -33.94 -14.63
N LYS A 620 17.65 -33.25 -13.49
CA LYS A 620 18.07 -33.90 -12.24
C LYS A 620 16.97 -34.86 -11.76
N PRO A 621 17.31 -36.01 -11.16
CA PRO A 621 16.33 -36.87 -10.52
C PRO A 621 15.68 -36.17 -9.33
N ALA A 622 14.45 -36.56 -8.99
CA ALA A 622 13.81 -36.06 -7.77
C ALA A 622 14.64 -36.43 -6.54
N SER A 623 14.75 -35.50 -5.59
CA SER A 623 15.53 -35.71 -4.36
C SER A 623 14.60 -35.75 -3.15
N LEU A 624 14.60 -36.85 -2.44
CA LEU A 624 14.02 -37.04 -1.10
C LEU A 624 15.13 -37.19 -0.05
N ALA A 625 16.32 -36.66 -0.32
CA ALA A 625 17.46 -36.79 0.57
C ALA A 625 17.14 -36.16 1.94
N PHE A 626 17.45 -36.86 3.03
CA PHE A 626 17.14 -36.45 4.40
C PHE A 626 15.65 -36.19 4.70
N ALA A 627 14.74 -36.59 3.82
CA ALA A 627 13.31 -36.39 4.02
C ALA A 627 12.72 -37.38 5.05
N SER A 628 11.71 -36.94 5.79
CA SER A 628 10.96 -37.78 6.73
C SER A 628 9.81 -38.49 5.99
N ILE A 629 10.03 -39.72 5.51
CA ILE A 629 9.07 -40.49 4.69
C ILE A 629 8.43 -41.69 5.44
N GLN A 630 8.28 -41.53 6.75
CA GLN A 630 7.66 -42.53 7.61
C GLN A 630 6.17 -42.66 7.29
N GLY A 631 5.70 -43.88 7.02
CA GLY A 631 4.28 -44.13 6.73
C GLY A 631 3.78 -43.54 5.41
N THR A 632 4.69 -43.07 4.55
CA THR A 632 4.37 -42.59 3.21
C THR A 632 3.87 -43.73 2.32
N ILE A 633 2.93 -43.43 1.41
CA ILE A 633 2.31 -44.40 0.50
C ILE A 633 2.86 -44.19 -0.91
N PHE A 634 3.48 -45.21 -1.50
CA PHE A 634 4.05 -45.19 -2.86
C PHE A 634 3.35 -46.14 -3.84
N THR A 635 2.11 -46.55 -3.56
CA THR A 635 1.35 -47.47 -4.43
C THR A 635 1.29 -46.95 -5.87
N GLU A 636 1.82 -47.71 -6.83
CA GLU A 636 1.95 -47.34 -8.25
C GLU A 636 2.75 -46.04 -8.52
N ALA A 637 3.51 -45.53 -7.54
CA ALA A 637 4.41 -44.40 -7.73
C ALA A 637 5.67 -44.81 -8.50
N LYS A 638 6.33 -43.86 -9.16
CA LYS A 638 7.58 -44.09 -9.88
C LYS A 638 8.72 -43.29 -9.27
N LEU A 639 9.67 -43.97 -8.61
CA LEU A 639 10.88 -43.41 -7.99
C LEU A 639 12.17 -43.80 -8.76
N THR A 640 12.04 -44.14 -10.04
CA THR A 640 13.18 -44.46 -10.92
C THR A 640 14.27 -43.41 -10.76
N GLY A 641 15.50 -43.79 -10.41
CA GLY A 641 16.62 -42.86 -10.31
C GLY A 641 16.57 -41.82 -9.17
N ALA A 642 15.51 -41.78 -8.37
CA ALA A 642 15.34 -40.81 -7.28
C ALA A 642 16.45 -40.94 -6.22
N ASN A 643 16.74 -39.84 -5.53
CA ASN A 643 17.72 -39.80 -4.44
C ASN A 643 17.03 -39.85 -3.08
N LEU A 644 17.11 -40.98 -2.37
CA LEU A 644 16.56 -41.14 -1.02
C LEU A 644 17.64 -41.11 0.07
N THR A 645 18.87 -40.66 -0.22
CA THR A 645 20.00 -40.68 0.74
C THR A 645 19.58 -40.11 2.10
N ASN A 646 19.77 -40.88 3.16
CA ASN A 646 19.39 -40.57 4.54
C ASN A 646 17.89 -40.28 4.78
N GLY A 647 17.00 -40.70 3.88
CA GLY A 647 15.56 -40.62 4.08
C GLY A 647 15.06 -41.58 5.16
N ALA A 648 14.09 -41.14 5.95
CA ALA A 648 13.55 -41.90 7.08
C ALA A 648 12.44 -42.86 6.64
N VAL A 649 12.81 -44.08 6.22
CA VAL A 649 11.85 -45.11 5.78
C VAL A 649 11.42 -45.99 6.95
N THR A 650 10.11 -46.18 7.15
CA THR A 650 9.62 -47.14 8.15
C THR A 650 9.54 -48.52 7.54
N LEU A 651 10.28 -49.47 8.12
CA LEU A 651 10.25 -50.88 7.73
C LEU A 651 9.33 -51.70 8.64
N SER A 652 8.98 -52.88 8.14
CA SER A 652 8.33 -53.93 8.91
C SER A 652 9.30 -55.10 9.08
N PHE A 653 9.39 -55.63 10.29
CA PHE A 653 10.21 -56.77 10.67
C PHE A 653 9.30 -57.85 11.26
N GLU A 654 9.53 -59.12 10.97
CA GLU A 654 8.82 -60.24 11.59
C GLU A 654 9.77 -61.00 12.50
N GLU A 655 9.59 -60.87 13.82
CA GLU A 655 10.45 -61.48 14.83
C GLU A 655 9.60 -62.24 15.85
N ALA A 656 9.93 -63.51 16.11
CA ALA A 656 9.17 -64.41 16.99
C ALA A 656 7.64 -64.39 16.75
N GLY A 657 7.20 -64.35 15.48
CA GLY A 657 5.78 -64.30 15.12
C GLY A 657 5.11 -62.94 15.36
N LYS A 658 5.87 -61.90 15.71
CA LYS A 658 5.39 -60.54 15.92
C LYS A 658 5.88 -59.61 14.81
N LYS A 659 4.93 -58.84 14.26
CA LYS A 659 5.23 -57.78 13.31
C LYS A 659 5.67 -56.52 14.06
N LEU A 660 6.94 -56.17 13.97
CA LEU A 660 7.54 -54.97 14.53
C LEU A 660 7.70 -53.92 13.43
N THR A 661 7.58 -52.65 13.78
CA THR A 661 7.75 -51.54 12.84
C THR A 661 8.70 -50.50 13.38
N GLY A 662 9.47 -49.89 12.50
CA GLY A 662 10.35 -48.79 12.87
C GLY A 662 11.26 -48.34 11.75
N VAL A 663 11.84 -47.15 11.94
CA VAL A 663 12.83 -46.56 11.04
C VAL A 663 14.21 -47.04 11.49
N PRO A 664 14.98 -47.78 10.68
CA PRO A 664 16.37 -48.11 11.03
C PRO A 664 17.17 -46.83 11.30
N LEU A 665 17.85 -46.76 12.45
CA LEU A 665 18.62 -45.58 12.85
C LEU A 665 20.12 -45.85 12.85
N PHE A 666 20.56 -46.85 13.61
CA PHE A 666 21.96 -47.22 13.77
C PHE A 666 22.09 -48.66 14.29
N SER A 667 23.29 -49.22 14.19
CA SER A 667 23.63 -50.55 14.70
C SER A 667 24.41 -50.45 16.01
N ALA A 668 24.22 -51.41 16.90
CA ALA A 668 24.96 -51.54 18.16
C ALA A 668 25.54 -52.95 18.36
N ALA A 669 26.51 -53.06 19.26
CA ALA A 669 27.20 -54.31 19.54
C ALA A 669 26.25 -55.37 20.14
N LEU A 670 26.37 -56.60 19.67
CA LEU A 670 25.56 -57.73 20.14
C LEU A 670 25.73 -58.03 21.64
N THR A 671 26.85 -57.62 22.24
CA THR A 671 27.14 -57.78 23.67
C THR A 671 26.09 -57.13 24.58
N LEU A 672 25.37 -56.12 24.09
CA LEU A 672 24.33 -55.41 24.84
C LEU A 672 23.04 -56.23 25.00
N ALA A 673 22.84 -57.30 24.21
CA ALA A 673 21.64 -58.13 24.24
C ALA A 673 21.37 -58.74 25.62
N SER A 674 22.42 -59.19 26.32
CA SER A 674 22.32 -59.78 27.66
C SER A 674 21.66 -58.84 28.69
N SER A 675 21.98 -57.54 28.63
CA SER A 675 21.38 -56.53 29.50
C SER A 675 19.91 -56.30 29.16
N LEU A 676 19.59 -56.23 27.87
CA LEU A 676 18.22 -56.11 27.39
C LEU A 676 17.36 -57.33 27.78
N ASP A 677 17.92 -58.54 27.70
CA ASP A 677 17.30 -59.79 28.16
C ASP A 677 17.04 -59.83 29.66
N SER A 678 17.88 -59.18 30.46
CA SER A 678 17.62 -58.99 31.89
C SER A 678 16.57 -57.92 32.18
N GLY A 679 16.10 -57.20 31.16
CA GLY A 679 15.15 -56.08 31.30
C GLY A 679 15.80 -54.76 31.71
N VAL A 680 17.12 -54.64 31.62
CA VAL A 680 17.89 -53.48 32.08
C VAL A 680 18.37 -52.64 30.90
N ILE A 681 18.14 -51.33 30.96
CA ILE A 681 18.76 -50.36 30.05
C ILE A 681 20.09 -49.93 30.67
N SER A 682 21.19 -50.56 30.25
CA SER A 682 22.53 -50.33 30.79
C SER A 682 23.06 -48.92 30.51
N LYS A 683 24.11 -48.50 31.24
CA LYS A 683 24.78 -47.22 31.01
C LYS A 683 25.41 -47.18 29.62
N GLU A 684 25.98 -48.31 29.18
CA GLU A 684 26.58 -48.51 27.87
C GLU A 684 25.53 -48.33 26.77
N LEU A 685 24.34 -48.92 26.94
CA LEU A 685 23.25 -48.74 25.98
C LEU A 685 22.79 -47.28 25.91
N ARG A 686 22.63 -46.60 27.05
CA ARG A 686 22.28 -45.17 27.06
C ARG A 686 23.33 -44.33 26.34
N GLN A 687 24.61 -44.63 26.56
CA GLN A 687 25.71 -43.94 25.88
C GLN A 687 25.64 -44.14 24.36
N VAL A 688 25.42 -45.37 23.89
CA VAL A 688 25.26 -45.66 22.45
C VAL A 688 24.11 -44.85 21.83
N PHE A 689 22.97 -44.75 22.52
CA PHE A 689 21.85 -43.90 22.08
C PHE A 689 22.23 -42.42 22.01
N THR A 690 22.94 -41.91 23.03
CA THR A 690 23.40 -40.51 23.07
C THR A 690 24.41 -40.20 21.97
N ASP A 691 25.39 -41.08 21.74
CA ASP A 691 26.44 -40.92 20.73
C ASP A 691 25.86 -40.87 19.31
N ASN A 692 24.71 -41.51 19.10
CA ASN A 692 23.98 -41.51 17.83
C ASN A 692 22.87 -40.42 17.77
N GLY A 693 22.76 -39.55 18.78
CA GLY A 693 21.81 -38.43 18.77
C GLY A 693 20.36 -38.76 19.17
N TYR A 694 20.10 -39.92 19.79
CA TYR A 694 18.78 -40.36 20.25
C TYR A 694 18.74 -40.64 21.76
N SER A 695 19.22 -39.70 22.56
CA SER A 695 19.30 -39.88 24.02
C SER A 695 18.01 -40.41 24.64
N LEU A 696 18.14 -41.50 25.40
CA LEU A 696 17.06 -42.07 26.19
C LEU A 696 16.78 -41.22 27.42
N LEU A 697 15.52 -40.87 27.63
CA LEU A 697 15.03 -40.15 28.79
C LEU A 697 15.30 -40.95 30.08
N SER A 698 15.37 -40.26 31.21
CA SER A 698 15.57 -40.89 32.52
C SER A 698 14.51 -41.96 32.80
N GLY A 699 13.26 -41.71 32.42
CA GLY A 699 12.12 -42.62 32.54
C GLY A 699 12.01 -43.72 31.48
N ALA A 700 12.98 -43.85 30.56
CA ALA A 700 12.94 -44.88 29.53
C ALA A 700 12.93 -46.29 30.15
N LYS A 701 12.12 -47.19 29.60
CA LYS A 701 11.95 -48.56 30.10
C LYS A 701 11.66 -49.56 28.98
N ILE A 702 12.11 -50.81 29.15
CA ILE A 702 11.73 -51.91 28.26
C ILE A 702 10.28 -52.28 28.59
N ILE A 703 9.39 -52.17 27.60
CA ILE A 703 7.95 -52.42 27.75
C ILE A 703 7.53 -53.76 27.16
N ASP A 704 8.37 -54.37 26.33
CA ASP A 704 8.08 -55.62 25.63
C ASP A 704 9.39 -56.22 25.11
N LYS A 705 9.52 -57.55 25.11
CA LYS A 705 10.70 -58.27 24.63
C LYS A 705 10.41 -59.74 24.35
N GLN A 706 11.16 -60.31 23.42
CA GLN A 706 11.41 -61.74 23.31
C GLN A 706 12.92 -61.92 23.41
N ASN A 707 13.35 -62.68 24.43
CA ASN A 707 14.77 -62.81 24.70
C ASN A 707 15.55 -63.26 23.48
N ASP A 708 16.71 -62.63 23.30
CA ASP A 708 17.67 -62.92 22.23
C ASP A 708 17.12 -62.70 20.80
N GLN A 709 15.97 -62.03 20.66
CA GLN A 709 15.29 -61.73 19.39
C GLN A 709 15.00 -60.22 19.25
N TYR A 710 14.17 -59.65 20.12
CA TYR A 710 13.79 -58.24 20.06
C TYR A 710 13.47 -57.64 21.43
N TRP A 711 13.59 -56.30 21.52
CA TRP A 711 13.24 -55.52 22.70
C TRP A 711 12.60 -54.19 22.28
N VAL A 712 11.64 -53.73 23.06
CA VAL A 712 10.92 -52.47 22.81
C VAL A 712 11.12 -51.55 23.99
N ILE A 713 11.70 -50.39 23.74
CA ILE A 713 11.97 -49.36 24.73
C ILE A 713 10.94 -48.24 24.56
N SER A 714 10.19 -47.93 25.61
CA SER A 714 9.42 -46.69 25.68
C SER A 714 10.34 -45.55 26.07
N ASN A 715 10.27 -44.45 25.32
CA ASN A 715 11.00 -43.21 25.56
C ASN A 715 10.05 -42.01 25.59
N GLN A 716 8.89 -42.18 26.23
CA GLN A 716 7.83 -41.17 26.24
C GLN A 716 8.19 -39.99 27.17
N PRO A 717 8.28 -38.75 26.66
CA PRO A 717 8.43 -37.55 27.49
C PRO A 717 7.09 -37.13 28.11
N PRO A 718 7.11 -36.33 29.19
CA PRO A 718 5.90 -35.70 29.75
C PRO A 718 5.11 -34.93 28.69
N ASP A 719 3.78 -34.89 28.80
CA ASP A 719 2.93 -34.26 27.77
C ASP A 719 3.24 -32.77 27.56
N THR A 720 3.70 -32.05 28.57
CA THR A 720 4.06 -30.62 28.49
C THR A 720 5.51 -30.35 28.06
N ASP A 721 6.32 -31.37 27.80
CA ASP A 721 7.74 -31.20 27.48
C ASP A 721 7.94 -30.62 26.06
N LEU A 722 8.35 -29.36 25.99
CA LEU A 722 8.69 -28.66 24.74
C LEU A 722 10.16 -28.87 24.31
N SER A 723 10.98 -29.47 25.17
CA SER A 723 12.41 -29.66 24.91
C SER A 723 12.69 -30.92 24.08
N TYR A 724 11.92 -31.99 24.28
CA TYR A 724 12.12 -33.25 23.58
C TYR A 724 11.46 -33.28 22.19
N ARG A 725 12.26 -33.57 21.16
CA ARG A 725 11.85 -33.88 19.78
C ARG A 725 12.50 -35.20 19.39
N GLY A 726 11.73 -36.18 18.94
CA GLY A 726 12.29 -37.54 18.80
C GLY A 726 11.26 -38.64 18.76
N TYR A 727 11.75 -39.86 18.57
CA TYR A 727 10.94 -41.07 18.66
C TYR A 727 10.57 -41.34 20.14
N CYS A 728 9.29 -41.47 20.42
CA CYS A 728 8.81 -41.80 21.76
C CYS A 728 8.93 -43.30 22.09
N LYS A 729 9.40 -44.09 21.14
CA LYS A 729 9.56 -45.54 21.23
C LYS A 729 10.75 -45.96 20.37
N PHE A 730 11.51 -46.95 20.84
CA PHE A 730 12.56 -47.59 20.05
C PHE A 730 12.33 -49.10 20.04
N THR A 731 12.59 -49.72 18.90
CA THR A 731 12.60 -51.17 18.74
C THR A 731 14.03 -51.59 18.49
N VAL A 732 14.54 -52.54 19.28
CA VAL A 732 15.86 -53.13 19.12
C VAL A 732 15.67 -54.54 18.59
N ILE A 733 16.29 -54.87 17.47
CA ILE A 733 16.14 -56.16 16.78
C ILE A 733 17.52 -56.80 16.66
N ARG A 734 17.63 -58.09 16.96
CA ARG A 734 18.86 -58.83 16.70
C ARG A 734 18.94 -59.21 15.23
N ILE A 735 19.98 -58.76 14.55
CA ILE A 735 20.30 -59.19 13.18
C ILE A 735 21.34 -60.29 13.25
N SER A 736 21.02 -61.44 12.64
CA SER A 736 21.88 -62.63 12.59
C SER A 736 22.16 -63.03 11.14
N GLU A 737 23.00 -62.23 10.48
CA GLU A 737 23.47 -62.48 9.11
C GLU A 737 24.91 -63.03 9.14
N ILE A 738 25.31 -63.87 8.17
CA ILE A 738 26.66 -64.46 8.12
C ILE A 738 27.71 -63.35 8.07
N GLY A 739 28.48 -63.21 9.15
CA GLY A 739 29.53 -62.19 9.27
C GLY A 739 29.06 -60.80 9.70
N ASN A 740 27.76 -60.59 9.98
CA ASN A 740 27.16 -59.29 10.29
C ASN A 740 26.17 -59.34 11.47
N ASN A 741 26.60 -59.92 12.59
CA ASN A 741 25.77 -60.01 13.80
C ASN A 741 25.79 -58.70 14.60
N HIS A 742 24.64 -58.06 14.74
CA HIS A 742 24.52 -56.79 15.48
C HIS A 742 23.10 -56.58 16.02
N LEU A 743 22.92 -55.57 16.85
CA LEU A 743 21.61 -55.06 17.24
C LEU A 743 21.23 -53.89 16.32
N GLN A 744 20.14 -53.99 15.60
CA GLN A 744 19.56 -52.87 14.86
C GLN A 744 18.67 -52.07 15.80
N ILE A 745 18.94 -50.78 15.95
CA ILE A 745 18.06 -49.85 16.66
C ILE A 745 17.16 -49.18 15.62
N CYS A 746 15.86 -49.23 15.86
CA CYS A 746 14.83 -48.62 15.05
C CYS A 746 14.01 -47.61 15.86
N GLY A 747 13.74 -46.44 15.27
CA GLY A 747 12.81 -45.45 15.81
C GLY A 747 11.36 -45.85 15.56
N GLY A 748 10.57 -46.00 16.61
CA GLY A 748 9.18 -46.45 16.57
C GLY A 748 8.17 -45.32 16.74
N SER A 749 6.92 -45.59 16.33
CA SER A 749 5.80 -44.65 16.46
C SER A 749 5.36 -44.50 17.93
N PRO A 750 4.98 -43.28 18.39
CA PRO A 750 4.89 -42.04 17.62
C PRO A 750 6.20 -41.21 17.59
N LEU A 751 6.29 -40.26 16.65
CA LEU A 751 7.32 -39.22 16.58
C LEU A 751 6.84 -37.94 17.24
N ARG A 752 7.54 -37.42 18.27
CA ARG A 752 7.22 -36.13 18.88
C ARG A 752 7.90 -35.00 18.13
N VAL A 753 7.10 -34.02 17.72
CA VAL A 753 7.57 -32.74 17.18
C VAL A 753 6.92 -31.59 17.95
N ILE A 754 7.48 -30.38 17.83
CA ILE A 754 6.87 -29.16 18.37
C ILE A 754 6.28 -28.38 17.21
N ARG A 755 5.01 -27.98 17.34
CA ARG A 755 4.31 -27.14 16.37
C ARG A 755 3.76 -25.89 17.04
N THR A 756 3.52 -24.87 16.25
CA THR A 756 2.72 -23.72 16.69
C THR A 756 1.24 -24.01 16.48
N ALA A 757 0.43 -23.74 17.50
CA ALA A 757 -1.02 -23.82 17.49
C ALA A 757 -1.66 -22.63 16.75
N ALA A 758 -2.97 -22.69 16.49
CA ALA A 758 -3.71 -21.61 15.83
C ALA A 758 -3.70 -20.28 16.62
N ASP A 759 -3.43 -20.33 17.93
CA ASP A 759 -3.30 -19.18 18.83
C ASP A 759 -1.85 -18.70 19.02
N ASN A 760 -0.92 -19.18 18.18
CA ASN A 760 0.52 -18.92 18.27
C ASN A 760 1.23 -19.49 19.49
N THR A 761 0.65 -20.45 20.23
CA THR A 761 1.36 -21.15 21.30
C THR A 761 2.12 -22.37 20.79
N LEU A 762 3.32 -22.62 21.32
CA LEU A 762 4.06 -23.86 21.03
C LEU A 762 3.43 -25.04 21.79
N GLN A 763 3.11 -26.10 21.06
CA GLN A 763 2.59 -27.34 21.63
C GLN A 763 3.33 -28.56 21.07
N PRO A 764 3.57 -29.57 21.91
CA PRO A 764 4.09 -30.83 21.45
C PRO A 764 2.97 -31.64 20.76
N ILE A 765 3.32 -32.30 19.66
CA ILE A 765 2.41 -33.22 18.96
C ILE A 765 3.13 -34.54 18.68
N ASN A 766 2.44 -35.64 18.97
CA ASN A 766 2.88 -36.99 18.64
C ASN A 766 2.29 -37.36 17.28
N ILE A 767 3.13 -37.38 16.25
CA ILE A 767 2.77 -37.82 14.91
C ILE A 767 2.87 -39.35 14.88
N ALA A 768 1.72 -40.01 14.79
CA ALA A 768 1.68 -41.44 14.54
C ALA A 768 2.04 -41.71 13.08
N PHE A 769 2.86 -42.73 12.86
CA PHE A 769 3.22 -43.18 11.51
C PHE A 769 3.17 -44.71 11.42
N GLY A 770 2.84 -45.19 10.22
CA GLY A 770 2.83 -46.60 9.85
C GLY A 770 4.09 -47.04 9.11
N VAL A 771 4.03 -48.25 8.56
CA VAL A 771 5.03 -48.78 7.61
C VAL A 771 4.94 -47.97 6.31
N THR A 772 6.08 -47.70 5.68
CA THR A 772 6.11 -47.09 4.35
C THR A 772 5.64 -48.12 3.31
N ILE A 773 4.62 -47.80 2.53
CA ILE A 773 3.88 -48.75 1.68
C ILE A 773 4.43 -48.73 0.24
N ASP A 774 4.61 -49.92 -0.35
CA ASP A 774 4.99 -50.16 -1.76
C ASP A 774 6.26 -49.47 -2.29
N ILE A 775 7.13 -48.97 -1.41
CA ILE A 775 8.38 -48.30 -1.83
C ILE A 775 9.28 -49.20 -2.69
N THR A 776 9.31 -50.51 -2.44
CA THR A 776 10.10 -51.47 -3.24
C THR A 776 9.63 -51.57 -4.69
N GLN A 777 8.32 -51.45 -4.92
CA GLN A 777 7.73 -51.48 -6.26
C GLN A 777 7.95 -50.18 -7.01
N ALA A 778 8.16 -49.07 -6.28
CA ALA A 778 8.38 -47.76 -6.87
C ALA A 778 9.85 -47.51 -7.27
N MET A 779 10.82 -48.19 -6.66
CA MET A 779 12.26 -48.02 -6.93
C MET A 779 12.77 -48.90 -8.09
N ASN A 780 13.90 -48.51 -8.68
CA ASN A 780 14.62 -49.31 -9.68
C ASN A 780 16.14 -49.28 -9.45
N ASP A 781 16.91 -49.98 -10.28
CA ASP A 781 18.38 -50.11 -10.17
C ASP A 781 19.12 -48.78 -10.06
N ALA A 782 18.59 -47.72 -10.69
CA ALA A 782 19.16 -46.38 -10.66
C ALA A 782 18.81 -45.61 -9.37
N THR A 783 17.82 -46.02 -8.58
CA THR A 783 17.45 -45.32 -7.34
C THR A 783 18.58 -45.37 -6.31
N THR A 784 18.87 -44.23 -5.66
CA THR A 784 19.79 -44.16 -4.52
C THR A 784 18.99 -44.36 -3.24
N CYS A 785 19.29 -45.42 -2.50
CA CYS A 785 18.59 -45.80 -1.27
C CYS A 785 19.01 -44.94 -0.06
N PRO A 786 18.31 -45.02 1.09
CA PRO A 786 18.69 -44.31 2.31
C PRO A 786 20.15 -44.48 2.76
N SER A 787 20.75 -45.64 2.56
CA SER A 787 22.18 -45.89 2.82
C SER A 787 23.15 -45.07 1.97
N GLY A 788 22.68 -44.42 0.91
CA GLY A 788 23.51 -43.78 -0.14
C GLY A 788 23.96 -44.76 -1.23
N LEU A 789 23.64 -46.05 -1.10
CA LEU A 789 23.94 -47.08 -2.09
C LEU A 789 22.84 -47.15 -3.17
N ARG A 790 23.17 -47.72 -4.34
CA ARG A 790 22.20 -47.95 -5.42
C ARG A 790 21.38 -49.21 -5.16
N TYR A 791 20.09 -49.17 -5.51
CA TYR A 791 19.17 -50.30 -5.34
C TYR A 791 19.62 -51.58 -6.08
N GLN A 792 20.35 -51.43 -7.20
CA GLN A 792 20.92 -52.55 -7.97
C GLN A 792 21.76 -53.52 -7.12
N LEU A 793 22.33 -53.07 -5.98
CA LEU A 793 23.15 -53.89 -5.10
C LEU A 793 22.34 -54.93 -4.30
N LEU A 794 21.00 -54.88 -4.33
CA LEU A 794 20.15 -55.95 -3.80
C LEU A 794 20.47 -57.28 -4.48
N ASN A 795 20.79 -57.25 -5.78
CA ASN A 795 21.19 -58.44 -6.56
C ASN A 795 22.65 -58.86 -6.31
N SER A 796 23.41 -58.11 -5.50
CA SER A 796 24.83 -58.32 -5.20
C SER A 796 25.08 -58.76 -3.75
N GLY A 797 24.04 -59.22 -3.03
CA GLY A 797 24.15 -59.77 -1.68
C GLY A 797 23.99 -58.77 -0.52
N ILE A 798 23.68 -57.49 -0.80
CA ILE A 798 23.31 -56.52 0.24
C ILE A 798 21.82 -56.69 0.57
N SER A 799 21.48 -56.82 1.85
CA SER A 799 20.09 -56.99 2.28
C SER A 799 19.27 -55.71 2.05
N TYR A 800 17.97 -55.87 1.78
CA TYR A 800 17.04 -54.73 1.62
C TYR A 800 17.06 -53.82 2.86
N GLN A 801 17.13 -54.40 4.06
CA GLN A 801 17.27 -53.64 5.30
C GLN A 801 18.54 -52.79 5.31
N SER A 802 19.68 -53.33 4.88
CA SER A 802 20.94 -52.59 4.81
C SER A 802 20.84 -51.42 3.82
N LEU A 803 20.19 -51.62 2.66
CA LEU A 803 19.95 -50.54 1.69
C LEU A 803 19.07 -49.43 2.26
N MET A 804 18.05 -49.80 3.03
CA MET A 804 17.09 -48.88 3.67
C MET A 804 17.58 -48.29 4.99
N THR A 805 18.75 -48.72 5.50
CA THR A 805 19.34 -48.16 6.70
C THR A 805 20.14 -46.90 6.34
N PRO A 806 19.75 -45.72 6.85
CA PRO A 806 20.42 -44.46 6.57
C PRO A 806 21.91 -44.48 6.97
N GLY A 807 22.77 -43.84 6.16
CA GLY A 807 24.18 -43.66 6.50
C GLY A 807 24.40 -42.65 7.63
N LEU A 808 23.51 -41.68 7.75
CA LEU A 808 23.37 -40.79 8.91
C LEU A 808 21.97 -40.98 9.50
N PRO A 809 21.83 -41.16 10.82
CA PRO A 809 20.54 -41.36 11.42
C PRO A 809 19.57 -40.20 11.14
N PRO A 810 18.35 -40.47 10.65
CA PRO A 810 17.42 -39.42 10.26
C PRO A 810 16.89 -38.71 11.49
N HIS A 811 17.15 -37.40 11.59
CA HIS A 811 16.60 -36.60 12.67
C HIS A 811 15.13 -36.25 12.41
N PRO A 812 14.31 -36.19 13.48
CA PRO A 812 12.93 -35.70 13.38
C PRO A 812 12.88 -34.30 12.75
N PRO A 813 11.76 -33.90 12.11
CA PRO A 813 11.55 -32.54 11.66
C PRO A 813 11.78 -31.55 12.82
N LYS A 814 12.60 -30.51 12.59
CA LYS A 814 13.04 -29.59 13.66
C LYS A 814 11.89 -28.80 14.30
N CYS A 815 10.82 -28.48 13.56
CA CYS A 815 9.58 -27.85 14.05
C CYS A 815 8.53 -27.68 12.93
N ILE A 816 7.32 -27.22 13.28
CA ILE A 816 6.29 -26.68 12.36
C ILE A 816 6.02 -25.20 12.71
N PRO A 817 6.54 -24.24 11.91
CA PRO A 817 6.30 -22.78 12.03
C PRO A 817 4.84 -22.30 11.89
N SER A 818 4.59 -21.04 12.27
CA SER A 818 3.29 -20.34 12.23
C SER A 818 3.31 -19.10 11.32
N PRO A 819 2.17 -18.45 11.04
CA PRO A 819 2.12 -17.16 10.32
C PRO A 819 2.98 -16.04 10.92
N THR A 820 3.35 -16.14 12.19
CA THR A 820 4.11 -15.09 12.92
C THR A 820 5.40 -15.58 13.54
N GLU A 821 5.62 -16.90 13.64
CA GLU A 821 6.80 -17.49 14.24
C GLU A 821 7.46 -18.48 13.29
N TRP A 822 8.64 -18.08 12.80
CA TRP A 822 9.50 -18.87 11.93
C TRP A 822 10.52 -19.59 12.79
N CYS A 823 10.64 -20.90 12.61
CA CYS A 823 11.89 -21.55 12.97
C CYS A 823 12.96 -21.23 11.92
#